data_AF-A0A0B7NRH5-F1
#
_entry.id   AF-A0A0B7NRH5-F1
#
_cell.length_a   1.000
_cell.length_b   1.000
_cell.length_c   1.000
_cell.angle_alpha   90.00
_cell.angle_beta   90.00
_cell.angle_gamma   90.00
#
_symmetry.space_group_name_H-M   'P 1'
#
loop_
_entity.id
_entity.type
_entity.pdbx_description
1 polymer ?
#
loop_
_entity_poly.entity_id
_entity_poly.type
_entity_poly.pdbx_seq_one_letter_code
_entity_poly.pdbx_strand_id
1 'polypeptide(L)'
;MGSKEKKSTIKFQKTKLKGVVKRRKEANKFKRQIIKRQLRRGAPTDPHKDEEEGLKKPETAIEETLPVNTEDYFCSFVIDAEEFLDLDEDEEEDLDALDSFEAVVDSNQKITAEGLEEDEEMEESDESAEEEEDACESGDEQELGDSSDESEVVTMVMLNEWAAAALKMSPSAWKKMLMAFRSIVRSDEDTPKQFAYRVESSKVYTKLIQYTLKVAYPILSQHIYFLKKEKYPGKTKNWPKLEKVIQLFFNNCVRFLRELSQDDIIQYVLEQLKPCTLYLGCFPKISREYLRVLLDRWSDVALSAETRSLCHKAIKHFATTAIDANRKNYMPNVLKGIYLVFANRATKINQTSLPVIQQMLEEAGDIYTVDSQLSYEHASVYVRQLADHLKKAKKSQTVESFKQIYTWQFISCLDFWASVVAATCDPTAGESSPMQAIVHPLVEVCLHTIRLNPTAQFLPLRIHLIRTLTGLIDSTGYYIPLAPYLFEILSSDIFKGNPPQSDMPEFEWDLHLKTPKSYLQSKNYQDFVYNMMYDCLVDFYACLGLSIAFPELAIPAIDKLKEHLGKMKGTRFVKSIRALIEKMETHKNYIEQKRAPIEYTPNRLEEANAFLRTTDFETTPLGNFLKKRNQQKSNN
;
A
#
# COMPACT_ATOMS: atom_id res chain seq x y z
N MET A 1 11.66 -6.03 -63.02
CA MET A 1 12.05 -7.42 -62.69
C MET A 1 13.35 -7.41 -61.89
N GLY A 2 13.38 -8.06 -60.72
CA GLY A 2 14.59 -8.40 -59.95
C GLY A 2 15.31 -7.25 -59.20
N SER A 3 14.94 -7.00 -57.94
CA SER A 3 15.71 -6.11 -57.04
C SER A 3 17.09 -6.71 -56.75
N LYS A 4 18.16 -6.08 -57.24
CA LYS A 4 19.56 -6.46 -56.98
C LYS A 4 19.91 -6.22 -55.51
N GLU A 5 20.41 -7.25 -54.83
CA GLU A 5 20.92 -7.16 -53.47
C GLU A 5 22.08 -6.14 -53.36
N LYS A 6 22.04 -5.31 -52.30
CA LYS A 6 23.06 -4.27 -52.05
C LYS A 6 24.44 -4.92 -51.88
N LYS A 7 25.46 -4.34 -52.52
CA LYS A 7 26.86 -4.84 -52.50
C LYS A 7 27.43 -5.01 -51.07
N SER A 8 26.93 -4.26 -50.10
CA SER A 8 27.29 -4.39 -48.68
C SER A 8 26.87 -5.74 -48.09
N THR A 9 25.69 -6.24 -48.45
CA THR A 9 25.15 -7.53 -48.00
C THR A 9 25.97 -8.70 -48.57
N ILE A 10 26.35 -8.61 -49.84
CA ILE A 10 27.21 -9.60 -50.51
C ILE A 10 28.62 -9.61 -49.90
N LYS A 11 29.17 -8.44 -49.56
CA LYS A 11 30.50 -8.31 -48.93
C LYS A 11 30.49 -8.90 -47.52
N PHE A 12 29.42 -8.68 -46.74
CA PHE A 12 29.24 -9.27 -45.40
C PHE A 12 29.08 -10.80 -45.44
N GLN A 13 28.27 -11.31 -46.38
CA GLN A 13 28.10 -12.75 -46.60
C GLN A 13 29.42 -13.44 -46.96
N LYS A 14 30.26 -12.82 -47.80
CA LYS A 14 31.55 -13.40 -48.23
C LYS A 14 32.65 -13.34 -47.16
N THR A 15 32.71 -12.28 -46.34
CA THR A 15 33.88 -12.06 -45.45
C THR A 15 33.61 -12.28 -43.96
N LYS A 16 32.42 -11.95 -43.44
CA LYS A 16 32.16 -11.95 -41.99
C LYS A 16 31.14 -13.00 -41.53
N LEU A 17 30.30 -13.50 -42.42
CA LEU A 17 29.23 -14.45 -42.06
C LEU A 17 29.77 -15.75 -41.45
N LYS A 18 30.83 -16.34 -42.01
CA LYS A 18 31.43 -17.57 -41.46
C LYS A 18 31.98 -17.37 -40.05
N GLY A 19 32.59 -16.22 -39.76
CA GLY A 19 33.09 -15.87 -38.43
C GLY A 19 31.96 -15.64 -37.41
N VAL A 20 30.90 -14.93 -37.81
CA VAL A 20 29.73 -14.67 -36.97
C VAL A 20 28.96 -15.96 -36.66
N VAL A 21 28.80 -16.86 -37.64
CA VAL A 21 28.18 -18.17 -37.44
C VAL A 21 29.03 -19.05 -36.51
N LYS A 22 30.36 -19.01 -36.63
CA LYS A 22 31.26 -19.74 -35.72
C LYS A 22 31.17 -19.23 -34.28
N ARG A 23 31.19 -17.91 -34.07
CA ARG A 23 30.98 -17.30 -32.74
C ARG A 23 29.61 -17.61 -32.15
N ARG A 24 28.54 -17.59 -32.96
CA ARG A 24 27.19 -18.02 -32.52
C ARG A 24 27.13 -19.49 -32.13
N LYS A 25 27.81 -20.38 -32.87
CA LYS A 25 27.90 -21.81 -32.50
C LYS A 25 28.70 -22.03 -31.22
N GLU A 26 29.78 -21.28 -31.00
CA GLU A 26 30.57 -21.34 -29.77
C GLU A 26 29.79 -20.79 -28.57
N ALA A 27 29.10 -19.66 -28.71
CA ALA A 27 28.22 -19.11 -27.68
C ALA A 27 27.06 -20.06 -27.33
N ASN A 28 26.45 -20.71 -28.33
CA ASN A 28 25.41 -21.72 -28.10
C ASN A 28 25.95 -23.00 -27.46
N LYS A 29 27.19 -23.41 -27.78
CA LYS A 29 27.86 -24.53 -27.11
C LYS A 29 28.17 -24.20 -25.64
N PHE A 30 28.60 -22.96 -25.36
CA PHE A 30 28.83 -22.47 -24.01
C PHE A 30 27.53 -22.38 -23.19
N LYS A 31 26.44 -21.83 -23.77
CA LYS A 31 25.11 -21.83 -23.15
C LYS A 31 24.61 -23.25 -22.85
N ARG A 32 24.77 -24.20 -23.77
CA ARG A 32 24.43 -25.62 -23.55
C ARG A 32 25.29 -26.28 -22.45
N GLN A 33 26.56 -25.88 -22.32
CA GLN A 33 27.43 -26.35 -21.24
C GLN A 33 27.03 -25.76 -19.88
N ILE A 34 26.62 -24.50 -19.82
CA ILE A 34 26.07 -23.87 -18.61
C ILE A 34 24.79 -24.59 -18.19
N ILE A 35 23.87 -24.83 -19.11
CA ILE A 35 22.61 -25.57 -18.85
C ILE A 35 22.92 -26.99 -18.36
N LYS A 36 23.87 -27.70 -18.98
CA LYS A 36 24.31 -29.03 -18.49
C LYS A 36 24.97 -28.98 -17.11
N ARG A 37 25.69 -27.92 -16.77
CA ARG A 37 26.29 -27.73 -15.43
C ARG A 37 25.24 -27.37 -14.37
N GLN A 38 24.21 -26.61 -14.75
CA GLN A 38 23.07 -26.31 -13.89
C GLN A 38 22.22 -27.56 -13.63
N LEU A 39 21.96 -28.38 -14.65
CA LEU A 39 21.29 -29.69 -14.51
C LEU A 39 22.07 -30.67 -13.63
N ARG A 40 23.42 -30.63 -13.66
CA ARG A 40 24.26 -31.46 -12.79
C ARG A 40 24.35 -30.98 -11.34
N ARG A 41 23.99 -29.73 -11.04
CA ARG A 41 23.98 -29.17 -9.67
C ARG A 41 22.67 -29.41 -8.92
N GLY A 42 21.64 -29.97 -9.58
CA GLY A 42 20.31 -30.20 -9.03
C GLY A 42 19.93 -31.66 -8.73
N ALA A 43 20.89 -32.60 -8.64
CA ALA A 43 20.62 -34.00 -8.31
C ALA A 43 21.34 -34.41 -7.01
N PRO A 44 20.68 -35.12 -6.06
CA PRO A 44 21.32 -35.70 -4.88
C PRO A 44 22.08 -37.00 -5.23
N THR A 45 23.27 -37.18 -4.63
CA THR A 45 24.13 -38.40 -4.55
C THR A 45 23.42 -39.50 -3.74
N ASP A 46 23.49 -40.81 -4.02
CA ASP A 46 24.66 -41.73 -4.07
C ASP A 46 24.25 -43.13 -4.68
N PRO A 47 25.18 -44.07 -4.99
CA PRO A 47 24.99 -45.29 -5.77
C PRO A 47 24.80 -46.57 -4.94
N HIS A 48 24.09 -47.57 -5.46
CA HIS A 48 24.48 -49.01 -5.46
C HIS A 48 23.37 -49.94 -6.01
N LYS A 49 23.79 -50.74 -7.02
CA LYS A 49 23.45 -52.15 -7.37
C LYS A 49 22.05 -52.57 -7.85
N ASP A 50 22.06 -53.07 -9.10
CA ASP A 50 21.66 -54.40 -9.63
C ASP A 50 20.29 -54.98 -9.19
N GLU A 51 19.44 -55.63 -9.99
CA GLU A 51 19.38 -56.10 -11.38
C GLU A 51 17.94 -56.66 -11.59
N GLU A 52 17.54 -56.84 -12.86
CA GLU A 52 16.51 -57.76 -13.39
C GLU A 52 14.97 -57.48 -13.34
N GLU A 53 14.49 -57.08 -14.52
CA GLU A 53 13.41 -57.62 -15.38
C GLU A 53 12.22 -58.42 -14.79
N GLY A 54 10.99 -58.03 -15.20
CA GLY A 54 9.80 -58.91 -15.18
C GLY A 54 8.47 -58.20 -15.48
N LEU A 55 8.05 -58.22 -16.75
CA LEU A 55 6.81 -57.65 -17.31
C LEU A 55 5.49 -57.96 -16.54
N LYS A 56 4.58 -56.97 -16.52
CA LYS A 56 3.23 -57.00 -17.17
C LYS A 56 2.45 -55.70 -16.97
N LYS A 57 1.97 -55.10 -18.07
CA LYS A 57 0.93 -54.03 -18.10
C LYS A 57 -0.44 -54.59 -17.69
N PRO A 58 -1.37 -53.75 -17.20
CA PRO A 58 -2.38 -53.21 -18.13
C PRO A 58 -2.58 -51.69 -18.02
N GLU A 59 -3.17 -51.17 -19.09
CA GLU A 59 -3.44 -49.77 -19.41
C GLU A 59 -4.51 -49.14 -18.51
N THR A 60 -4.36 -47.85 -18.15
CA THR A 60 -5.34 -46.77 -18.43
C THR A 60 -4.91 -45.42 -17.85
N ALA A 61 -5.19 -44.35 -18.61
CA ALA A 61 -5.14 -42.91 -18.32
C ALA A 61 -3.77 -42.30 -17.96
N ILE A 62 -3.06 -41.83 -18.99
CA ILE A 62 -2.07 -40.76 -18.88
C ILE A 62 -2.86 -39.47 -18.63
N GLU A 63 -2.93 -39.01 -17.39
CA GLU A 63 -3.09 -37.58 -17.10
C GLU A 63 -1.78 -36.91 -17.53
N GLU A 64 -1.86 -36.04 -18.54
CA GLU A 64 -0.77 -35.15 -18.91
C GLU A 64 -0.44 -34.23 -17.73
N THR A 65 0.48 -34.66 -16.87
CA THR A 65 1.11 -33.77 -15.89
C THR A 65 2.00 -32.81 -16.67
N LEU A 66 1.46 -31.64 -16.98
CA LEU A 66 2.23 -30.47 -17.38
C LEU A 66 3.38 -30.26 -16.37
N PRO A 67 4.59 -29.92 -16.81
CA PRO A 67 5.71 -29.68 -15.92
C PRO A 67 5.38 -28.48 -15.03
N VAL A 68 5.16 -28.76 -13.76
CA VAL A 68 4.89 -27.78 -12.71
C VAL A 68 6.10 -26.86 -12.60
N ASN A 69 5.98 -25.64 -13.14
CA ASN A 69 6.97 -24.60 -12.96
C ASN A 69 6.87 -24.11 -11.51
N THR A 70 7.93 -24.32 -10.73
CA THR A 70 7.98 -24.01 -9.28
C THR A 70 8.04 -22.52 -8.95
N GLU A 71 7.83 -21.64 -9.94
CA GLU A 71 7.77 -20.17 -9.79
C GLU A 71 6.34 -19.63 -9.63
N ASP A 72 5.30 -20.46 -9.79
CA ASP A 72 3.87 -20.03 -9.82
C ASP A 72 3.12 -20.14 -8.47
N TYR A 73 3.82 -20.37 -7.36
CA TYR A 73 3.21 -20.88 -6.11
C TYR A 73 3.34 -19.97 -4.87
N PHE A 74 3.54 -18.68 -5.09
CA PHE A 74 3.05 -17.65 -4.18
C PHE A 74 1.98 -16.88 -4.94
N CYS A 75 1.04 -16.18 -4.27
CA CYS A 75 0.15 -15.25 -4.96
C CYS A 75 1.02 -14.47 -5.95
N SER A 76 0.74 -14.54 -7.25
CA SER A 76 1.46 -13.72 -8.21
C SER A 76 1.01 -12.28 -7.94
N PHE A 77 1.58 -11.68 -6.90
CA PHE A 77 1.55 -10.27 -6.55
C PHE A 77 2.33 -9.47 -7.60
N VAL A 78 2.25 -9.92 -8.86
CA VAL A 78 2.80 -9.27 -10.02
C VAL A 78 1.75 -8.23 -10.37
N ILE A 79 2.05 -7.00 -9.96
CA ILE A 79 1.50 -5.83 -10.64
C ILE A 79 1.84 -6.03 -12.12
N ASP A 80 0.87 -5.82 -13.01
CA ASP A 80 1.09 -5.97 -14.45
C ASP A 80 2.41 -5.30 -14.85
N ALA A 81 3.11 -5.86 -15.85
CA ALA A 81 4.42 -5.39 -16.26
C ALA A 81 4.42 -3.87 -16.50
N GLU A 82 5.53 -3.23 -16.19
CA GLU A 82 5.69 -1.79 -16.37
C GLU A 82 5.39 -1.42 -17.83
N GLU A 83 4.40 -0.57 -18.01
CA GLU A 83 4.08 -0.02 -19.31
C GLU A 83 4.75 1.34 -19.36
N PHE A 84 5.91 1.39 -20.01
CA PHE A 84 6.56 2.66 -20.28
C PHE A 84 5.59 3.55 -21.06
N LEU A 85 5.39 4.77 -20.57
CA LEU A 85 4.66 5.78 -21.33
C LEU A 85 5.45 6.04 -22.61
N ASP A 86 4.78 5.89 -23.75
CA ASP A 86 5.37 6.21 -25.04
C ASP A 86 5.38 7.73 -25.18
N LEU A 87 6.53 8.32 -24.87
CA LEU A 87 6.74 9.77 -24.87
C LEU A 87 7.17 10.28 -26.26
N ASP A 88 7.37 9.38 -27.23
CA ASP A 88 7.76 9.74 -28.59
C ASP A 88 6.60 10.38 -29.36
N GLU A 89 5.36 10.11 -28.97
CA GLU A 89 4.15 10.71 -29.55
C GLU A 89 3.81 12.10 -28.99
N ASP A 90 4.56 12.61 -27.99
CA ASP A 90 4.33 13.93 -27.43
C ASP A 90 5.22 14.95 -28.17
N GLU A 91 4.65 15.73 -29.10
CA GLU A 91 5.37 16.75 -29.87
C GLU A 91 5.07 18.17 -29.35
N GLU A 92 5.96 19.15 -29.60
CA GLU A 92 5.70 20.54 -29.19
C GLU A 92 4.53 21.17 -29.97
N GLU A 93 4.35 20.76 -31.23
CA GLU A 93 3.26 21.19 -32.11
C GLU A 93 1.87 20.81 -31.57
N ASP A 94 1.78 19.74 -30.76
CA ASP A 94 0.53 19.35 -30.10
C ASP A 94 0.00 20.44 -29.16
N LEU A 95 0.87 21.32 -28.67
CA LEU A 95 0.50 22.44 -27.79
C LEU A 95 -0.04 23.65 -28.56
N ASP A 96 0.13 23.72 -29.89
CA ASP A 96 -0.38 24.81 -30.73
C ASP A 96 -1.91 24.93 -30.70
N ALA A 97 -2.59 23.85 -30.31
CA ALA A 97 -4.03 23.88 -30.08
C ALA A 97 -4.44 24.96 -29.06
N LEU A 98 -3.60 25.28 -28.07
CA LEU A 98 -3.86 26.30 -27.06
C LEU A 98 -3.96 27.71 -27.65
N ASP A 99 -3.20 28.03 -28.70
CA ASP A 99 -3.24 29.34 -29.34
C ASP A 99 -4.60 29.60 -30.02
N SER A 100 -5.30 28.53 -30.44
CA SER A 100 -6.65 28.64 -31.00
C SER A 100 -7.73 28.98 -29.96
N PHE A 101 -7.44 28.78 -28.66
CA PHE A 101 -8.35 29.10 -27.57
C PHE A 101 -8.12 30.50 -27.01
N GLU A 102 -6.91 31.06 -27.14
CA GLU A 102 -6.60 32.45 -26.80
C GLU A 102 -7.52 33.43 -27.54
N ALA A 103 -7.68 33.24 -28.86
CA ALA A 103 -8.50 34.10 -29.72
C ALA A 103 -10.00 34.12 -29.33
N VAL A 104 -10.48 33.11 -28.61
CA VAL A 104 -11.88 32.99 -28.17
C VAL A 104 -12.11 33.75 -26.85
N VAL A 105 -11.09 33.85 -26.00
CA VAL A 105 -11.17 34.59 -24.71
C VAL A 105 -11.32 36.10 -24.96
N ASP A 106 -10.56 36.65 -25.92
CA ASP A 106 -10.71 38.05 -26.38
C ASP A 106 -12.10 38.37 -26.93
N SER A 107 -12.78 37.36 -27.51
CA SER A 107 -14.11 37.50 -28.07
C SER A 107 -15.22 37.47 -27.00
N ASN A 108 -15.03 36.68 -25.95
CA ASN A 108 -15.98 36.54 -24.85
C ASN A 108 -15.93 37.70 -23.83
N GLN A 109 -14.80 38.42 -23.71
CA GLN A 109 -14.71 39.64 -22.90
C GLN A 109 -15.64 40.77 -23.39
N LYS A 110 -16.13 40.71 -24.63
CA LYS A 110 -17.16 41.64 -25.14
C LYS A 110 -18.61 41.23 -24.82
N ILE A 111 -18.85 40.02 -24.32
CA ILE A 111 -20.20 39.49 -24.11
C ILE A 111 -20.63 39.56 -22.62
N THR A 112 -19.70 39.74 -21.69
CA THR A 112 -19.96 39.77 -20.24
C THR A 112 -20.15 41.18 -19.65
N ALA A 113 -20.45 42.20 -20.46
CA ALA A 113 -20.66 43.58 -20.00
C ALA A 113 -22.13 43.91 -19.62
N GLU A 114 -23.06 42.97 -19.75
CA GLU A 114 -24.45 43.14 -19.32
C GLU A 114 -24.85 42.00 -18.37
N GLY A 115 -24.65 42.23 -17.07
CA GLY A 115 -25.24 41.41 -16.02
C GLY A 115 -24.21 40.76 -15.11
N LEU A 116 -23.78 41.51 -14.09
CA LEU A 116 -23.84 41.16 -12.66
C LEU A 116 -23.08 42.25 -11.88
N GLU A 117 -23.86 43.14 -11.26
CA GLU A 117 -23.42 44.10 -10.24
C GLU A 117 -23.22 43.39 -8.88
N GLU A 118 -22.30 43.95 -8.07
CA GLU A 118 -22.12 43.81 -6.61
C GLU A 118 -21.65 42.41 -6.12
N ASP A 119 -20.69 42.22 -5.22
CA ASP A 119 -19.90 43.05 -4.30
C ASP A 119 -18.64 42.23 -3.96
N GLU A 120 -17.51 42.88 -3.65
CA GLU A 120 -16.71 42.61 -2.44
C GLU A 120 -15.43 43.47 -2.44
N GLU A 121 -15.37 44.35 -1.44
CA GLU A 121 -14.30 45.29 -1.11
C GLU A 121 -13.03 44.52 -0.69
N MET A 122 -11.88 44.84 -1.31
CA MET A 122 -10.56 44.45 -0.77
C MET A 122 -9.86 45.68 -0.21
N GLU A 123 -9.57 45.62 1.09
CA GLU A 123 -8.70 46.54 1.81
C GLU A 123 -7.29 46.51 1.22
N GLU A 124 -6.78 47.69 0.84
CA GLU A 124 -5.38 47.90 0.53
C GLU A 124 -4.55 47.96 1.82
N SER A 125 -3.47 47.17 1.85
CA SER A 125 -2.35 47.41 2.75
C SER A 125 -1.08 47.57 1.91
N ASP A 126 -0.67 48.82 1.80
CA ASP A 126 0.56 49.34 1.22
C ASP A 126 1.78 49.08 2.14
N GLU A 127 2.96 49.41 1.63
CA GLU A 127 4.32 49.36 2.23
C GLU A 127 5.10 48.05 1.98
N SER A 128 6.33 48.04 1.46
CA SER A 128 7.27 49.12 1.11
C SER A 128 8.37 48.54 0.22
N ALA A 129 8.76 49.30 -0.81
CA ALA A 129 9.91 49.02 -1.66
C ALA A 129 11.22 49.38 -0.93
N GLU A 130 12.20 48.47 -0.95
CA GLU A 130 13.61 48.81 -0.76
C GLU A 130 14.35 48.47 -2.05
N GLU A 131 14.84 49.54 -2.69
CA GLU A 131 15.79 49.52 -3.79
C GLU A 131 17.19 49.25 -3.21
N GLU A 132 17.84 48.16 -3.62
CA GLU A 132 19.30 48.07 -3.55
C GLU A 132 19.85 48.18 -4.97
N GLU A 133 20.44 49.35 -5.24
CA GLU A 133 21.42 49.54 -6.30
C GLU A 133 22.69 48.75 -5.94
N ASP A 134 23.13 47.87 -6.84
CA ASP A 134 24.53 47.47 -6.85
C ASP A 134 25.07 47.51 -8.29
N ALA A 135 25.85 48.55 -8.52
CA ALA A 135 26.67 48.74 -9.71
C ALA A 135 27.95 47.92 -9.57
N CYS A 136 28.17 46.98 -10.49
CA CYS A 136 29.51 46.47 -10.78
C CYS A 136 29.71 46.32 -12.30
N GLU A 137 30.23 47.39 -12.92
CA GLU A 137 30.98 47.28 -14.16
C GLU A 137 32.32 46.59 -13.88
N SER A 138 32.56 45.47 -14.55
CA SER A 138 33.89 45.00 -14.88
C SER A 138 33.79 44.32 -16.23
N GLY A 139 34.27 45.01 -17.27
CA GLY A 139 34.47 44.43 -18.57
C GLY A 139 35.61 43.41 -18.57
N ASP A 140 35.41 42.33 -19.30
CA ASP A 140 36.48 41.69 -20.06
C ASP A 140 35.85 41.12 -21.35
N GLU A 141 36.51 41.45 -22.47
CA GLU A 141 36.11 41.12 -23.82
C GLU A 141 36.41 39.66 -24.19
N GLN A 142 35.61 39.15 -25.14
CA GLN A 142 35.90 38.03 -26.05
C GLN A 142 35.92 36.60 -25.49
N GLU A 143 34.94 35.80 -25.90
CA GLU A 143 35.15 34.85 -27.00
C GLU A 143 33.79 34.40 -27.58
N LEU A 144 33.58 34.73 -28.85
CA LEU A 144 32.54 34.13 -29.70
C LEU A 144 32.89 32.66 -29.91
N GLY A 145 32.37 31.81 -29.04
CA GLY A 145 32.35 30.35 -29.20
C GLY A 145 31.07 29.93 -29.89
N ASP A 146 31.16 29.72 -31.20
CA ASP A 146 30.12 29.11 -32.02
C ASP A 146 29.89 27.64 -31.57
N SER A 147 28.81 27.41 -30.82
CA SER A 147 28.17 26.10 -30.72
C SER A 147 26.66 26.30 -30.70
N SER A 148 26.03 25.97 -31.81
CA SER A 148 24.60 25.98 -32.06
C SER A 148 23.80 25.15 -31.05
N ASP A 149 23.33 25.78 -29.96
CA ASP A 149 22.21 25.30 -29.15
C ASP A 149 21.04 26.28 -29.35
N GLU A 150 20.01 25.86 -30.10
CA GLU A 150 18.84 26.67 -30.50
C GLU A 150 17.81 26.87 -29.35
N SER A 151 18.17 26.58 -28.09
CA SER A 151 17.24 26.61 -26.95
C SER A 151 17.32 27.93 -26.15
N GLU A 152 16.18 28.58 -25.91
CA GLU A 152 16.10 29.83 -25.13
C GLU A 152 16.15 29.57 -23.62
N VAL A 153 16.99 30.33 -22.88
CA VAL A 153 17.11 30.18 -21.42
C VAL A 153 15.96 30.89 -20.71
N VAL A 154 15.21 30.16 -19.88
CA VAL A 154 14.09 30.72 -19.12
C VAL A 154 14.59 31.54 -17.94
N THR A 155 14.33 32.85 -17.95
CA THR A 155 14.66 33.77 -16.86
C THR A 155 13.48 33.96 -15.89
N MET A 156 13.75 34.45 -14.68
CA MET A 156 12.70 34.77 -13.69
C MET A 156 11.71 35.84 -14.19
N VAL A 157 12.19 36.79 -15.00
CA VAL A 157 11.35 37.86 -15.54
C VAL A 157 10.31 37.29 -16.51
N MET A 158 10.76 36.46 -17.46
CA MET A 158 9.87 35.75 -18.39
C MET A 158 8.87 34.87 -17.65
N LEU A 159 9.31 34.16 -16.61
CA LEU A 159 8.43 33.33 -15.81
C LEU A 159 7.34 34.14 -15.09
N ASN A 160 7.68 35.30 -14.53
CA ASN A 160 6.71 36.17 -13.86
C ASN A 160 5.69 36.76 -14.85
N GLU A 161 6.13 37.14 -16.06
CA GLU A 161 5.23 37.58 -17.13
C GLU A 161 4.27 36.48 -17.57
N TRP A 162 4.80 35.27 -17.81
CA TRP A 162 3.97 34.12 -18.15
C TRP A 162 3.01 33.80 -17.01
N ALA A 163 3.45 33.86 -15.75
CA ALA A 163 2.60 33.58 -14.59
C ALA A 163 1.47 34.61 -14.46
N ALA A 164 1.75 35.90 -14.65
CA ALA A 164 0.73 36.94 -14.63
C ALA A 164 -0.31 36.75 -15.74
N ALA A 165 0.13 36.40 -16.96
CA ALA A 165 -0.77 36.12 -18.08
C ALA A 165 -1.58 34.82 -17.87
N ALA A 166 -0.94 33.77 -17.35
CA ALA A 166 -1.57 32.49 -17.08
C ALA A 166 -2.60 32.58 -15.94
N LEU A 167 -2.34 33.40 -14.90
CA LEU A 167 -3.33 33.72 -13.86
C LEU A 167 -4.55 34.48 -14.39
N LYS A 168 -4.38 35.28 -15.45
CA LYS A 168 -5.48 35.86 -16.24
C LYS A 168 -6.12 34.85 -17.20
N MET A 169 -5.82 33.57 -17.04
CA MET A 169 -6.37 32.43 -17.77
C MET A 169 -5.97 32.38 -19.25
N SER A 170 -4.80 32.90 -19.63
CA SER A 170 -4.27 32.83 -21.00
C SER A 170 -3.73 31.41 -21.34
N PRO A 171 -4.35 30.69 -22.30
CA PRO A 171 -3.84 29.39 -22.78
C PRO A 171 -2.44 29.45 -23.39
N SER A 172 -2.07 30.54 -24.08
CA SER A 172 -0.77 30.68 -24.73
C SER A 172 0.38 30.87 -23.72
N ALA A 173 0.10 31.53 -22.59
CA ALA A 173 1.06 31.60 -21.49
C ALA A 173 1.31 30.22 -20.86
N TRP A 174 0.25 29.42 -20.70
CA TRP A 174 0.37 28.04 -20.20
C TRP A 174 1.10 27.12 -21.19
N LYS A 175 0.93 27.30 -22.50
CA LYS A 175 1.70 26.60 -23.54
C LYS A 175 3.22 26.76 -23.32
N LYS A 176 3.71 28.00 -23.17
CA LYS A 176 5.14 28.28 -22.94
C LYS A 176 5.65 27.62 -21.66
N MET A 177 4.84 27.67 -20.60
CA MET A 177 5.13 26.99 -19.34
C MET A 177 5.20 25.47 -19.47
N LEU A 178 4.32 24.85 -20.24
CA LEU A 178 4.33 23.40 -20.49
C LEU A 178 5.55 22.97 -21.31
N MET A 179 5.97 23.77 -22.30
CA MET A 179 7.19 23.52 -23.07
C MET A 179 8.44 23.56 -22.16
N ALA A 180 8.54 24.58 -21.30
CA ALA A 180 9.63 24.68 -20.33
C ALA A 180 9.57 23.57 -19.25
N PHE A 181 8.38 23.15 -18.82
CA PHE A 181 8.23 22.03 -17.89
C PHE A 181 8.62 20.69 -18.54
N ARG A 182 8.32 20.50 -19.83
CA ARG A 182 8.72 19.31 -20.59
C ARG A 182 10.25 19.19 -20.66
N SER A 183 10.96 20.27 -20.94
CA SER A 183 12.43 20.24 -21.04
C SER A 183 13.09 19.89 -19.70
N ILE A 184 12.47 20.29 -18.58
CA ILE A 184 12.88 19.86 -17.24
C ILE A 184 12.73 18.34 -17.06
N VAL A 185 11.55 17.78 -17.36
CA VAL A 185 11.26 16.37 -17.06
C VAL A 185 12.03 15.42 -17.99
N ARG A 186 12.47 15.90 -19.15
CA ARG A 186 13.18 15.11 -20.16
C ARG A 186 14.67 15.46 -20.29
N SER A 187 15.25 16.18 -19.34
CA SER A 187 16.68 16.54 -19.35
C SER A 187 17.61 15.34 -19.40
N ASP A 188 17.15 14.19 -18.89
CA ASP A 188 17.95 12.98 -18.68
C ASP A 188 17.82 11.96 -19.83
N GLU A 189 17.09 12.27 -20.91
CA GLU A 189 16.96 11.36 -22.07
C GLU A 189 18.23 11.35 -22.95
N ASP A 190 18.80 10.16 -23.21
CA ASP A 190 20.00 9.96 -24.05
C ASP A 190 19.83 10.42 -25.52
N THR A 191 18.60 10.71 -25.96
CA THR A 191 18.31 11.23 -27.30
C THR A 191 18.34 12.76 -27.31
N PRO A 192 19.21 13.40 -28.11
CA PRO A 192 19.22 14.85 -28.23
C PRO A 192 17.99 15.31 -29.02
N LYS A 193 16.85 15.49 -28.34
CA LYS A 193 15.73 16.26 -28.86
C LYS A 193 16.04 17.73 -28.55
N GLN A 194 16.03 18.58 -29.58
CA GLN A 194 16.13 20.03 -29.38
C GLN A 194 14.84 20.48 -28.69
N PHE A 195 14.98 21.11 -27.53
CA PHE A 195 13.86 21.71 -26.79
C PHE A 195 13.87 23.22 -27.02
N ALA A 196 12.69 23.83 -27.15
CA ALA A 196 12.59 25.28 -27.32
C ALA A 196 13.13 26.08 -26.12
N TYR A 197 13.03 25.52 -24.90
CA TYR A 197 13.40 26.19 -23.66
C TYR A 197 14.36 25.37 -22.79
N ARG A 198 15.31 26.05 -22.13
CA ARG A 198 16.25 25.45 -21.17
C ARG A 198 16.17 26.16 -19.82
N VAL A 199 16.20 25.40 -18.72
CA VAL A 199 16.14 25.93 -17.35
C VAL A 199 17.43 25.57 -16.60
N GLU A 200 18.18 26.59 -16.17
CA GLU A 200 19.49 26.39 -15.50
C GLU A 200 19.43 26.66 -13.98
N SER A 201 18.53 27.53 -13.53
CA SER A 201 18.44 27.92 -12.12
C SER A 201 17.44 27.07 -11.34
N SER A 202 17.87 26.51 -10.21
CA SER A 202 17.02 25.74 -9.28
C SER A 202 15.83 26.57 -8.75
N LYS A 203 15.98 27.88 -8.57
CA LYS A 203 14.86 28.74 -8.15
C LYS A 203 13.81 28.89 -9.27
N VAL A 204 14.26 29.05 -10.51
CA VAL A 204 13.37 29.17 -11.69
C VAL A 204 12.62 27.86 -11.89
N TYR A 205 13.33 26.74 -11.75
CA TYR A 205 12.79 25.39 -11.81
C TYR A 205 11.59 25.20 -10.88
N THR A 206 11.75 25.45 -9.57
CA THR A 206 10.68 25.21 -8.60
C THR A 206 9.47 26.12 -8.84
N LYS A 207 9.71 27.41 -9.11
CA LYS A 207 8.62 28.36 -9.40
C LYS A 207 7.89 28.04 -10.70
N LEU A 208 8.62 27.62 -11.75
CA LEU A 208 8.02 27.21 -13.02
C LEU A 208 7.06 26.06 -12.80
N ILE A 209 7.50 24.99 -12.14
CA ILE A 209 6.64 23.84 -11.83
C ILE A 209 5.42 24.29 -11.01
N GLN A 210 5.62 25.13 -9.99
CA GLN A 210 4.52 25.61 -9.15
C GLN A 210 3.44 26.33 -9.97
N TYR A 211 3.83 27.27 -10.82
CA TYR A 211 2.89 28.03 -11.65
C TYR A 211 2.25 27.19 -12.75
N THR A 212 3.03 26.33 -13.44
CA THR A 212 2.52 25.45 -14.51
C THR A 212 1.40 24.54 -14.00
N LEU A 213 1.55 23.99 -12.79
CA LEU A 213 0.55 23.11 -12.18
C LEU A 213 -0.66 23.88 -11.64
N LYS A 214 -0.43 25.02 -10.99
CA LYS A 214 -1.50 25.85 -10.38
C LYS A 214 -2.53 26.33 -11.40
N VAL A 215 -2.06 26.68 -12.60
CA VAL A 215 -2.91 27.26 -13.64
C VAL A 215 -3.60 26.19 -14.52
N ALA A 216 -3.12 24.94 -14.49
CA ALA A 216 -3.62 23.88 -15.35
C ALA A 216 -5.14 23.64 -15.21
N TYR A 217 -5.65 23.45 -14.00
CA TYR A 217 -7.09 23.21 -13.80
C TYR A 217 -7.96 24.41 -14.18
N PRO A 218 -7.68 25.65 -13.72
CA PRO A 218 -8.46 26.81 -14.10
C PRO A 218 -8.60 26.99 -15.62
N ILE A 219 -7.50 26.89 -16.39
CA ILE A 219 -7.54 26.99 -17.86
C ILE A 219 -8.37 25.86 -18.48
N LEU A 220 -8.12 24.61 -18.08
CA LEU A 220 -8.83 23.45 -18.64
C LEU A 220 -10.34 23.49 -18.34
N SER A 221 -10.71 23.91 -17.13
CA SER A 221 -12.11 23.99 -16.69
C SER A 221 -12.93 25.04 -17.47
N GLN A 222 -12.28 26.11 -17.95
CA GLN A 222 -12.92 27.13 -18.79
C GLN A 222 -13.16 26.68 -20.22
N HIS A 223 -12.43 25.69 -20.72
CA HIS A 223 -12.57 25.22 -22.09
C HIS A 223 -13.29 23.87 -22.19
N ILE A 224 -13.41 23.12 -21.09
CA ILE A 224 -14.06 21.81 -21.03
C ILE A 224 -15.33 21.89 -20.17
N TYR A 225 -16.46 22.14 -20.84
CA TYR A 225 -17.78 22.21 -20.19
C TYR A 225 -18.49 20.84 -20.19
N PHE A 226 -18.99 20.44 -19.03
CA PHE A 226 -19.84 19.26 -18.90
C PHE A 226 -21.29 19.57 -19.25
N LEU A 227 -21.88 18.77 -20.14
CA LEU A 227 -23.33 18.76 -20.30
C LEU A 227 -23.95 18.14 -19.04
N LYS A 228 -25.12 18.62 -18.58
CA LYS A 228 -25.77 18.24 -17.31
C LYS A 228 -25.88 16.72 -17.02
N LYS A 229 -25.70 15.84 -18.02
CA LYS A 229 -25.76 14.37 -17.89
C LYS A 229 -24.44 13.64 -18.21
N GLU A 230 -23.44 14.30 -18.77
CA GLU A 230 -22.18 13.65 -19.18
C GLU A 230 -21.05 14.06 -18.24
N LYS A 231 -20.53 13.10 -17.48
CA LYS A 231 -19.40 13.28 -16.56
C LYS A 231 -18.05 12.89 -17.18
N TYR A 232 -18.06 12.33 -18.38
CA TYR A 232 -16.85 11.88 -19.09
C TYR A 232 -16.29 13.00 -19.97
N PRO A 233 -15.05 13.49 -19.73
CA PRO A 233 -14.48 14.62 -20.47
C PRO A 233 -14.29 14.36 -21.97
N GLY A 234 -14.03 13.12 -22.37
CA GLY A 234 -13.76 12.73 -23.77
C GLY A 234 -14.91 12.97 -24.75
N LYS A 235 -16.12 13.26 -24.26
CA LYS A 235 -17.30 13.57 -25.10
C LYS A 235 -17.61 15.07 -25.20
N THR A 236 -16.77 15.92 -24.62
CA THR A 236 -16.95 17.36 -24.69
C THR A 236 -16.48 17.91 -26.05
N LYS A 237 -17.07 19.03 -26.49
CA LYS A 237 -16.84 19.57 -27.85
C LYS A 237 -15.38 19.92 -28.14
N ASN A 238 -14.67 20.41 -27.12
CA ASN A 238 -13.29 20.89 -27.24
C ASN A 238 -12.25 19.79 -26.95
N TRP A 239 -12.69 18.59 -26.53
CA TRP A 239 -11.80 17.48 -26.21
C TRP A 239 -10.83 17.12 -27.34
N PRO A 240 -11.25 16.95 -28.60
CA PRO A 240 -10.34 16.53 -29.67
C PRO A 240 -9.18 17.51 -29.93
N LYS A 241 -9.34 18.78 -29.53
CA LYS A 241 -8.29 19.80 -29.64
C LYS A 241 -7.36 19.81 -28.43
N LEU A 242 -7.88 19.54 -27.25
CA LEU A 242 -7.13 19.61 -25.98
C LEU A 242 -6.57 18.26 -25.53
N GLU A 243 -7.00 17.14 -26.14
CA GLU A 243 -6.61 15.79 -25.75
C GLU A 243 -5.09 15.61 -25.71
N LYS A 244 -4.38 16.03 -26.75
CA LYS A 244 -2.92 15.94 -26.85
C LYS A 244 -2.21 16.85 -25.84
N VAL A 245 -2.72 18.05 -25.61
CA VAL A 245 -2.21 18.98 -24.58
C VAL A 245 -2.32 18.36 -23.18
N ILE A 246 -3.47 17.78 -22.86
CA ILE A 246 -3.75 17.15 -21.57
C ILE A 246 -2.91 15.87 -21.41
N GLN A 247 -2.77 15.09 -22.48
CA GLN A 247 -1.91 13.91 -22.52
C GLN A 247 -0.45 14.27 -22.17
N LEU A 248 0.11 15.27 -22.84
CA LEU A 248 1.47 15.76 -22.59
C LEU A 248 1.64 16.27 -21.15
N PHE A 249 0.67 17.05 -20.66
CA PHE A 249 0.65 17.53 -19.28
C PHE A 249 0.75 16.38 -18.27
N PHE A 250 -0.11 15.35 -18.40
CA PHE A 250 -0.07 14.23 -17.46
C PHE A 250 1.18 13.35 -17.62
N ASN A 251 1.64 13.10 -18.85
CA ASN A 251 2.88 12.35 -19.07
C ASN A 251 4.05 13.00 -18.32
N ASN A 252 4.20 14.31 -18.41
CA ASN A 252 5.22 15.04 -17.68
C ASN A 252 4.99 14.98 -16.16
N CYS A 253 3.76 15.18 -15.68
CA CYS A 253 3.46 15.15 -14.24
C CYS A 253 3.70 13.76 -13.60
N VAL A 254 3.30 12.69 -14.28
CA VAL A 254 3.45 11.31 -13.80
C VAL A 254 4.92 10.92 -13.73
N ARG A 255 5.71 11.25 -14.77
CA ARG A 255 7.15 11.05 -14.76
C ARG A 255 7.84 11.88 -13.68
N PHE A 256 7.44 13.14 -13.54
CA PHE A 256 7.97 14.03 -12.52
C PHE A 256 7.76 13.46 -11.11
N LEU A 257 6.54 13.01 -10.78
CA LEU A 257 6.24 12.36 -9.49
C LEU A 257 7.07 11.09 -9.24
N ARG A 258 7.43 10.35 -10.29
CA ARG A 258 8.24 9.12 -10.23
C ARG A 258 9.72 9.38 -9.93
N GLU A 259 10.25 10.56 -10.24
CA GLU A 259 11.67 10.88 -10.05
C GLU A 259 11.92 11.76 -8.82
N LEU A 260 10.88 12.46 -8.33
CA LEU A 260 10.99 13.35 -7.17
C LEU A 260 11.37 12.64 -5.86
N SER A 261 12.23 13.28 -5.08
CA SER A 261 12.63 12.86 -3.73
C SER A 261 12.25 13.85 -2.63
N GLN A 262 11.90 15.08 -2.99
CA GLN A 262 11.57 16.15 -2.03
C GLN A 262 10.08 16.11 -1.66
N ASP A 263 9.79 15.85 -0.39
CA ASP A 263 8.44 15.77 0.16
C ASP A 263 7.59 17.00 -0.20
N ASP A 264 8.04 18.22 0.10
CA ASP A 264 7.26 19.45 -0.13
C ASP A 264 6.77 19.61 -1.59
N ILE A 265 7.62 19.24 -2.55
CA ILE A 265 7.27 19.32 -3.98
C ILE A 265 6.26 18.22 -4.33
N ILE A 266 6.45 17.00 -3.82
CA ILE A 266 5.47 15.90 -4.04
C ILE A 266 4.11 16.31 -3.49
N GLN A 267 4.05 16.83 -2.27
CA GLN A 267 2.82 17.28 -1.64
C GLN A 267 2.12 18.35 -2.49
N TYR A 268 2.87 19.36 -2.95
CA TYR A 268 2.35 20.41 -3.82
C TYR A 268 1.81 19.86 -5.15
N VAL A 269 2.56 18.98 -5.83
CA VAL A 269 2.15 18.39 -7.11
C VAL A 269 0.85 17.61 -6.95
N LEU A 270 0.72 16.79 -5.90
CA LEU A 270 -0.49 16.01 -5.64
C LEU A 270 -1.71 16.90 -5.38
N GLU A 271 -1.52 18.00 -4.65
CA GLU A 271 -2.60 18.95 -4.34
C GLU A 271 -3.11 19.68 -5.59
N GLN A 272 -2.19 20.12 -6.47
CA GLN A 272 -2.56 20.78 -7.73
C GLN A 272 -3.14 19.80 -8.78
N LEU A 273 -2.71 18.53 -8.78
CA LEU A 273 -3.24 17.51 -9.69
C LEU A 273 -4.63 16.99 -9.29
N LYS A 274 -5.01 17.11 -8.01
CA LYS A 274 -6.30 16.65 -7.49
C LYS A 274 -7.48 17.09 -8.38
N PRO A 275 -7.73 18.38 -8.66
CA PRO A 275 -8.86 18.78 -9.50
C PRO A 275 -8.74 18.34 -10.97
N CYS A 276 -7.52 18.13 -11.49
CA CYS A 276 -7.28 17.61 -12.84
C CYS A 276 -7.57 16.10 -12.98
N THR A 277 -7.69 15.37 -11.88
CA THR A 277 -7.80 13.90 -11.86
C THR A 277 -8.94 13.35 -12.73
N LEU A 278 -10.02 14.11 -12.90
CA LEU A 278 -11.15 13.74 -13.74
C LEU A 278 -10.79 13.50 -15.22
N TYR A 279 -9.73 14.15 -15.72
CA TYR A 279 -9.29 14.03 -17.11
C TYR A 279 -8.50 12.74 -17.36
N LEU A 280 -7.87 12.15 -16.33
CA LEU A 280 -7.06 10.94 -16.44
C LEU A 280 -7.87 9.74 -16.97
N GLY A 281 -9.17 9.66 -16.65
CA GLY A 281 -10.03 8.58 -17.11
C GLY A 281 -10.17 8.47 -18.64
N CYS A 282 -9.78 9.51 -19.38
CA CYS A 282 -9.73 9.47 -20.83
C CYS A 282 -8.48 8.75 -21.37
N PHE A 283 -7.46 8.53 -20.53
CA PHE A 283 -6.16 7.96 -20.90
C PHE A 283 -5.86 6.68 -20.10
N PRO A 284 -6.28 5.49 -20.56
CA PRO A 284 -6.11 4.24 -19.80
C PRO A 284 -4.64 3.88 -19.50
N LYS A 285 -3.71 4.18 -20.40
CA LYS A 285 -2.27 3.94 -20.20
C LYS A 285 -1.72 4.85 -19.08
N ILE A 286 -1.94 6.16 -19.20
CA ILE A 286 -1.52 7.16 -18.21
C ILE A 286 -2.19 6.90 -16.85
N SER A 287 -3.47 6.55 -16.83
CA SER A 287 -4.19 6.20 -15.61
C SER A 287 -3.56 5.01 -14.87
N ARG A 288 -3.19 3.95 -15.58
CA ARG A 288 -2.51 2.78 -14.97
C ARG A 288 -1.15 3.15 -14.42
N GLU A 289 -0.42 3.97 -15.16
CA GLU A 289 0.91 4.40 -14.77
C GLU A 289 0.89 5.38 -13.59
N TYR A 290 -0.03 6.35 -13.60
CA TYR A 290 -0.26 7.26 -12.47
C TYR A 290 -0.62 6.49 -11.20
N LEU A 291 -1.53 5.51 -11.29
CA LEU A 291 -1.86 4.65 -10.16
C LEU A 291 -0.63 3.90 -9.65
N ARG A 292 0.21 3.35 -10.53
CA ARG A 292 1.45 2.66 -10.15
C ARG A 292 2.39 3.60 -9.40
N VAL A 293 2.67 4.78 -9.94
CA VAL A 293 3.54 5.78 -9.29
C VAL A 293 2.99 6.17 -7.92
N LEU A 294 1.69 6.45 -7.80
CA LEU A 294 1.07 6.77 -6.52
C LEU A 294 1.21 5.64 -5.49
N LEU A 295 1.01 4.39 -5.91
CA LEU A 295 1.14 3.23 -5.03
C LEU A 295 2.59 3.00 -4.59
N ASP A 296 3.56 3.20 -5.50
CA ASP A 296 4.98 3.09 -5.18
C ASP A 296 5.38 4.13 -4.14
N ARG A 297 4.96 5.40 -4.31
CA ARG A 297 5.19 6.49 -3.35
C ARG A 297 4.47 6.28 -2.03
N TRP A 298 3.22 5.85 -2.07
CA TRP A 298 2.45 5.50 -0.87
C TRP A 298 3.17 4.46 0.00
N SER A 299 3.92 3.54 -0.62
CA SER A 299 4.67 2.48 0.07
C SER A 299 6.16 2.78 0.31
N ASP A 300 6.62 3.99 -0.01
CA ASP A 300 8.04 4.36 0.05
C ASP A 300 8.47 4.70 1.48
N VAL A 301 9.40 3.93 2.03
CA VAL A 301 9.91 4.10 3.39
C VAL A 301 10.72 5.40 3.55
N ALA A 302 11.24 5.96 2.46
CA ALA A 302 12.01 7.20 2.50
C ALA A 302 11.12 8.46 2.70
N LEU A 303 9.84 8.38 2.34
CA LEU A 303 8.91 9.52 2.43
C LEU A 303 8.31 9.65 3.83
N SER A 304 8.01 10.89 4.22
CA SER A 304 7.31 11.16 5.47
C SER A 304 5.90 10.54 5.50
N ALA A 305 5.37 10.36 6.72
CA ALA A 305 4.00 9.87 6.91
C ALA A 305 2.95 10.80 6.27
N GLU A 306 3.19 12.12 6.28
CA GLU A 306 2.29 13.12 5.71
C GLU A 306 2.23 13.00 4.18
N THR A 307 3.38 12.92 3.51
CA THR A 307 3.46 12.75 2.05
C THR A 307 2.79 11.44 1.60
N ARG A 308 3.01 10.33 2.34
CA ARG A 308 2.33 9.06 2.08
C ARG A 308 0.82 9.16 2.25
N SER A 309 0.34 9.90 3.25
CA SER A 309 -1.09 10.15 3.45
C SER A 309 -1.72 10.98 2.33
N LEU A 310 -0.99 11.94 1.75
CA LEU A 310 -1.44 12.65 0.55
C LEU A 310 -1.48 11.73 -0.68
N CYS A 311 -0.50 10.82 -0.83
CA CYS A 311 -0.54 9.80 -1.90
C CYS A 311 -1.79 8.93 -1.76
N HIS A 312 -2.11 8.46 -0.56
CA HIS A 312 -3.34 7.72 -0.25
C HIS A 312 -4.60 8.49 -0.64
N LYS A 313 -4.69 9.77 -0.24
CA LYS A 313 -5.82 10.65 -0.61
C LYS A 313 -5.93 10.82 -2.13
N ALA A 314 -4.81 10.94 -2.83
CA ALA A 314 -4.79 11.02 -4.29
C ALA A 314 -5.27 9.72 -4.94
N ILE A 315 -4.84 8.55 -4.44
CA ILE A 315 -5.32 7.23 -4.89
C ILE A 315 -6.84 7.13 -4.72
N LYS A 316 -7.37 7.46 -3.54
CA LYS A 316 -8.81 7.43 -3.25
C LYS A 316 -9.60 8.39 -4.14
N HIS A 317 -9.07 9.60 -4.37
CA HIS A 317 -9.70 10.58 -5.25
C HIS A 317 -9.70 10.11 -6.72
N PHE A 318 -8.59 9.55 -7.19
CA PHE A 318 -8.48 8.94 -8.52
C PHE A 318 -9.46 7.79 -8.72
N ALA A 319 -9.57 6.90 -7.73
CA ALA A 319 -10.46 5.74 -7.77
C ALA A 319 -11.94 6.11 -8.01
N THR A 320 -12.37 7.27 -7.51
CA THR A 320 -13.77 7.71 -7.51
C THR A 320 -14.09 8.74 -8.60
N THR A 321 -13.11 9.56 -8.99
CA THR A 321 -13.32 10.71 -9.88
C THR A 321 -12.96 10.40 -11.33
N ALA A 322 -11.93 9.59 -11.57
CA ALA A 322 -11.55 9.19 -12.93
C ALA A 322 -12.54 8.14 -13.45
N ILE A 323 -13.19 8.44 -14.57
CA ILE A 323 -14.19 7.58 -15.20
C ILE A 323 -13.75 7.28 -16.62
N ASP A 324 -13.76 6.01 -17.02
CA ASP A 324 -13.40 5.58 -18.37
C ASP A 324 -14.54 5.84 -19.39
N ALA A 325 -14.25 5.59 -20.66
CA ALA A 325 -15.23 5.73 -21.75
C ALA A 325 -16.52 4.90 -21.55
N ASN A 326 -16.43 3.81 -20.76
CA ASN A 326 -17.53 2.90 -20.45
C ASN A 326 -18.26 3.26 -19.16
N ARG A 327 -17.97 4.43 -18.56
CA ARG A 327 -18.53 4.90 -17.29
C ARG A 327 -18.16 4.03 -16.08
N LYS A 328 -17.05 3.31 -16.16
CA LYS A 328 -16.47 2.55 -15.04
C LYS A 328 -15.39 3.40 -14.36
N ASN A 329 -15.35 3.32 -13.05
CA ASN A 329 -14.30 3.95 -12.25
C ASN A 329 -13.09 3.01 -12.12
N TYR A 330 -11.99 3.52 -11.56
CA TYR A 330 -10.75 2.76 -11.39
C TYR A 330 -10.68 1.98 -10.06
N MET A 331 -11.79 1.92 -9.31
CA MET A 331 -11.83 1.28 -7.99
C MET A 331 -11.33 -0.17 -8.00
N PRO A 332 -11.71 -1.05 -8.94
CA PRO A 332 -11.21 -2.43 -8.97
C PRO A 332 -9.68 -2.52 -9.12
N ASN A 333 -9.08 -1.64 -9.92
CA ASN A 333 -7.64 -1.56 -10.13
C ASN A 333 -6.92 -1.05 -8.87
N VAL A 334 -7.53 -0.08 -8.18
CA VAL A 334 -7.02 0.50 -6.94
C VAL A 334 -7.02 -0.53 -5.82
N LEU A 335 -8.14 -1.23 -5.59
CA LEU A 335 -8.23 -2.29 -4.56
C LEU A 335 -7.19 -3.39 -4.80
N LYS A 336 -7.03 -3.81 -6.07
CA LYS A 336 -5.98 -4.76 -6.46
C LYS A 336 -4.60 -4.18 -6.14
N GLY A 337 -4.29 -2.99 -6.64
CA GLY A 337 -2.99 -2.35 -6.47
C GLY A 337 -2.56 -2.21 -5.00
N ILE A 338 -3.46 -1.74 -4.14
CA ILE A 338 -3.22 -1.56 -2.70
C ILE A 338 -2.82 -2.87 -2.04
N TYR A 339 -3.63 -3.92 -2.23
CA TYR A 339 -3.34 -5.21 -1.61
C TYR A 339 -2.04 -5.83 -2.13
N LEU A 340 -1.78 -5.77 -3.44
CA LEU A 340 -0.56 -6.35 -4.00
C LEU A 340 0.70 -5.60 -3.56
N VAL A 341 0.67 -4.26 -3.56
CA VAL A 341 1.80 -3.43 -3.12
C VAL A 341 2.06 -3.63 -1.64
N PHE A 342 1.01 -3.64 -0.81
CA PHE A 342 1.12 -3.97 0.61
C PHE A 342 1.81 -5.33 0.82
N ALA A 343 1.31 -6.38 0.16
CA ALA A 343 1.85 -7.73 0.31
C ALA A 343 3.33 -7.81 -0.13
N ASN A 344 3.71 -7.10 -1.18
CA ASN A 344 5.10 -7.06 -1.65
C ASN A 344 6.04 -6.33 -0.68
N ARG A 345 5.53 -5.31 0.02
CA ARG A 345 6.29 -4.51 0.99
C ARG A 345 6.39 -5.20 2.35
N ALA A 346 5.37 -5.94 2.75
CA ALA A 346 5.30 -6.65 4.02
C ALA A 346 6.15 -7.95 4.07
N THR A 347 7.20 -8.07 3.26
CA THR A 347 8.07 -9.27 3.24
C THR A 347 9.13 -9.27 4.32
N LYS A 348 9.55 -8.09 4.79
CA LYS A 348 10.54 -7.90 5.86
C LYS A 348 10.14 -6.73 6.75
N ILE A 349 9.91 -7.02 8.03
CA ILE A 349 9.59 -6.01 9.03
C ILE A 349 10.85 -5.71 9.85
N ASN A 350 11.16 -4.43 9.98
CA ASN A 350 12.22 -3.88 10.82
C ASN A 350 11.75 -2.56 11.44
N GLN A 351 12.60 -1.91 12.24
CA GLN A 351 12.24 -0.67 12.95
C GLN A 351 11.83 0.47 12.02
N THR A 352 12.36 0.54 10.79
CA THR A 352 12.02 1.60 9.83
C THR A 352 10.79 1.28 8.99
N SER A 353 10.55 0.01 8.65
CA SER A 353 9.41 -0.41 7.84
C SER A 353 8.13 -0.64 8.64
N LEU A 354 8.22 -0.91 9.95
CA LEU A 354 7.05 -1.19 10.78
C LEU A 354 6.04 -0.01 10.80
N PRO A 355 6.42 1.26 11.04
CA PRO A 355 5.46 2.37 11.04
C PRO A 355 4.82 2.58 9.65
N VAL A 356 5.57 2.32 8.59
CA VAL A 356 5.07 2.43 7.21
C VAL A 356 4.00 1.39 6.94
N ILE A 357 4.25 0.13 7.32
CA ILE A 357 3.29 -0.98 7.18
C ILE A 357 2.03 -0.72 8.02
N GLN A 358 2.17 -0.20 9.24
CA GLN A 358 1.03 0.15 10.10
C GLN A 358 0.15 1.24 9.46
N GLN A 359 0.77 2.32 8.97
CA GLN A 359 0.03 3.37 8.25
C GLN A 359 -0.67 2.80 7.00
N MET A 360 0.00 1.94 6.23
CA MET A 360 -0.60 1.31 5.06
C MET A 360 -1.81 0.44 5.43
N LEU A 361 -1.80 -0.25 6.58
CA LEU A 361 -2.93 -1.06 7.05
C LEU A 361 -4.17 -0.20 7.36
N GLU A 362 -3.97 0.93 8.03
CA GLU A 362 -5.05 1.86 8.39
C GLU A 362 -5.64 2.53 7.14
N GLU A 363 -4.77 3.03 6.25
CA GLU A 363 -5.16 3.69 5.00
C GLU A 363 -5.82 2.71 4.01
N ALA A 364 -5.35 1.47 3.94
CA ALA A 364 -6.03 0.46 3.14
C ALA A 364 -7.46 0.23 3.62
N GLY A 365 -7.68 0.13 4.95
CA GLY A 365 -9.02 0.01 5.53
C GLY A 365 -9.98 1.09 5.00
N ASP A 366 -9.54 2.36 5.01
CA ASP A 366 -10.31 3.50 4.50
C ASP A 366 -10.75 3.34 3.03
N ILE A 367 -9.88 2.87 2.13
CA ILE A 367 -10.27 2.69 0.72
C ILE A 367 -11.30 1.58 0.54
N TYR A 368 -11.21 0.49 1.32
CA TYR A 368 -12.19 -0.60 1.22
C TYR A 368 -13.58 -0.21 1.77
N THR A 369 -13.71 0.90 2.50
CA THR A 369 -15.02 1.42 2.94
C THR A 369 -15.81 2.14 1.83
N VAL A 370 -15.17 2.51 0.72
CA VAL A 370 -15.80 3.32 -0.34
C VAL A 370 -16.87 2.54 -1.12
N ASP A 371 -16.61 1.27 -1.44
CA ASP A 371 -17.56 0.40 -2.14
C ASP A 371 -17.56 -1.00 -1.50
N SER A 372 -18.54 -1.25 -0.63
CA SER A 372 -18.61 -2.50 0.14
C SER A 372 -18.80 -3.74 -0.73
N GLN A 373 -19.44 -3.63 -1.90
CA GLN A 373 -19.70 -4.77 -2.78
C GLN A 373 -18.43 -5.18 -3.53
N LEU A 374 -17.74 -4.22 -4.15
CA LEU A 374 -16.45 -4.49 -4.82
C LEU A 374 -15.38 -4.95 -3.82
N SER A 375 -15.36 -4.35 -2.64
CA SER A 375 -14.49 -4.77 -1.54
C SER A 375 -14.70 -6.23 -1.15
N TYR A 376 -15.96 -6.67 -1.01
CA TYR A 376 -16.29 -8.06 -0.71
C TYR A 376 -15.85 -9.02 -1.80
N GLU A 377 -16.16 -8.71 -3.06
CA GLU A 377 -15.74 -9.55 -4.20
C GLU A 377 -14.23 -9.73 -4.22
N HIS A 378 -13.49 -8.64 -4.01
CA HIS A 378 -12.04 -8.66 -3.93
C HIS A 378 -11.51 -9.46 -2.73
N ALA A 379 -12.00 -9.19 -1.52
CA ALA A 379 -11.61 -9.90 -0.30
C ALA A 379 -11.88 -11.40 -0.38
N SER A 380 -13.02 -11.79 -0.95
CA SER A 380 -13.42 -13.20 -1.08
C SER A 380 -12.41 -14.03 -1.89
N VAL A 381 -11.79 -13.42 -2.90
CA VAL A 381 -10.80 -14.07 -3.76
C VAL A 381 -9.49 -14.25 -2.99
N TYR A 382 -8.96 -13.19 -2.39
CA TYR A 382 -7.64 -13.22 -1.76
C TYR A 382 -7.62 -13.97 -0.42
N VAL A 383 -8.68 -13.87 0.39
CA VAL A 383 -8.81 -14.68 1.61
C VAL A 383 -8.93 -16.17 1.27
N ARG A 384 -9.66 -16.52 0.20
CA ARG A 384 -9.72 -17.92 -0.29
C ARG A 384 -8.34 -18.41 -0.75
N GLN A 385 -7.56 -17.58 -1.46
CA GLN A 385 -6.20 -17.93 -1.87
C GLN A 385 -5.28 -18.19 -0.67
N LEU A 386 -5.33 -17.34 0.37
CA LEU A 386 -4.58 -17.56 1.62
C LEU A 386 -5.00 -18.88 2.30
N ALA A 387 -6.31 -19.15 2.34
CA ALA A 387 -6.84 -20.40 2.90
C ALA A 387 -6.35 -21.63 2.12
N ASP A 388 -6.35 -21.58 0.79
CA ASP A 388 -5.93 -22.70 -0.05
C ASP A 388 -4.41 -22.92 0.03
N HIS A 389 -3.62 -21.87 0.19
CA HIS A 389 -2.17 -21.98 0.44
C HIS A 389 -1.90 -22.67 1.79
N LEU A 390 -2.61 -22.27 2.85
CA LEU A 390 -2.52 -22.92 4.16
C LEU A 390 -2.97 -24.39 4.12
N LYS A 391 -4.08 -24.70 3.43
CA LYS A 391 -4.57 -26.09 3.27
C LYS A 391 -3.53 -26.96 2.56
N LYS A 392 -2.88 -26.44 1.51
CA LYS A 392 -1.80 -27.15 0.81
C LYS A 392 -0.63 -27.43 1.74
N ALA A 393 -0.16 -26.44 2.49
CA ALA A 393 0.93 -26.62 3.46
C ALA A 393 0.59 -27.64 4.55
N LYS A 394 -0.65 -27.61 5.06
CA LYS A 394 -1.16 -28.59 6.02
C LYS A 394 -1.21 -30.01 5.44
N LYS A 395 -1.53 -30.15 4.14
CA LYS A 395 -1.59 -31.44 3.46
C LYS A 395 -0.20 -32.02 3.17
N SER A 396 0.76 -31.19 2.77
CA SER A 396 2.13 -31.64 2.49
C SER A 396 2.92 -31.99 3.74
N GLN A 397 2.69 -31.28 4.85
CA GLN A 397 3.42 -31.44 6.12
C GLN A 397 4.95 -31.39 6.00
N THR A 398 5.48 -30.72 4.97
CA THR A 398 6.92 -30.53 4.79
C THR A 398 7.39 -29.23 5.44
N VAL A 399 8.65 -29.20 5.87
CA VAL A 399 9.27 -28.02 6.47
C VAL A 399 9.27 -26.84 5.48
N GLU A 400 9.48 -27.12 4.19
CA GLU A 400 9.44 -26.15 3.10
C GLU A 400 8.06 -25.52 2.98
N SER A 401 7.00 -26.33 3.07
CA SER A 401 5.62 -25.83 2.97
C SER A 401 5.23 -24.97 4.17
N PHE A 402 5.69 -25.30 5.39
CA PHE A 402 5.47 -24.46 6.56
C PHE A 402 6.24 -23.15 6.50
N LYS A 403 7.46 -23.15 5.94
CA LYS A 403 8.24 -21.93 5.73
C LYS A 403 7.57 -20.94 4.78
N GLN A 404 6.71 -21.41 3.86
CA GLN A 404 5.96 -20.52 2.97
C GLN A 404 4.82 -19.79 3.70
N ILE A 405 4.22 -20.43 4.70
CA ILE A 405 3.16 -19.83 5.53
C ILE A 405 3.76 -18.94 6.63
N TYR A 406 4.86 -19.37 7.24
CA TYR A 406 5.48 -18.66 8.36
C TYR A 406 6.43 -17.56 7.85
N THR A 407 5.88 -16.64 7.06
CA THR A 407 6.55 -15.48 6.50
C THR A 407 5.85 -14.20 6.96
N TRP A 408 6.61 -13.10 7.02
CA TRP A 408 6.03 -11.79 7.31
C TRP A 408 4.93 -11.41 6.33
N GLN A 409 5.12 -11.74 5.06
CA GLN A 409 4.13 -11.46 4.02
C GLN A 409 2.79 -12.15 4.31
N PHE A 410 2.80 -13.45 4.60
CA PHE A 410 1.56 -14.18 4.87
C PHE A 410 0.85 -13.67 6.13
N ILE A 411 1.59 -13.46 7.23
CA ILE A 411 1.02 -12.96 8.49
C ILE A 411 0.47 -11.53 8.32
N SER A 412 1.20 -10.65 7.65
CA SER A 412 0.76 -9.28 7.40
C SER A 412 -0.45 -9.23 6.47
N CYS A 413 -0.58 -10.17 5.51
CA CYS A 413 -1.79 -10.27 4.70
C CYS A 413 -3.02 -10.67 5.54
N LEU A 414 -2.87 -11.52 6.56
CA LEU A 414 -3.97 -11.82 7.48
C LEU A 414 -4.35 -10.60 8.31
N ASP A 415 -3.35 -9.85 8.77
CA ASP A 415 -3.55 -8.60 9.51
C ASP A 415 -4.23 -7.52 8.64
N PHE A 416 -3.83 -7.41 7.38
CA PHE A 416 -4.48 -6.57 6.37
C PHE A 416 -5.96 -6.88 6.23
N TRP A 417 -6.31 -8.15 6.00
CA TRP A 417 -7.71 -8.52 5.85
C TRP A 417 -8.49 -8.35 7.15
N ALA A 418 -7.86 -8.55 8.31
CA ALA A 418 -8.50 -8.29 9.59
C ALA A 418 -8.78 -6.80 9.82
N SER A 419 -7.83 -5.92 9.50
CA SER A 419 -8.00 -4.46 9.53
C SER A 419 -9.09 -3.99 8.58
N VAL A 420 -9.08 -4.48 7.34
CA VAL A 420 -10.11 -4.16 6.35
C VAL A 420 -11.50 -4.63 6.79
N VAL A 421 -11.62 -5.84 7.34
CA VAL A 421 -12.90 -6.34 7.87
C VAL A 421 -13.33 -5.55 9.11
N ALA A 422 -12.40 -5.18 9.99
CA ALA A 422 -12.68 -4.33 11.14
C ALA A 422 -13.25 -2.96 10.71
N ALA A 423 -12.67 -2.31 9.70
CA ALA A 423 -13.12 -1.03 9.19
C ALA A 423 -14.47 -1.11 8.43
N THR A 424 -14.75 -2.23 7.76
CA THR A 424 -15.95 -2.38 6.91
C THR A 424 -17.15 -3.02 7.60
N CYS A 425 -16.95 -3.68 8.75
CA CYS A 425 -17.99 -4.39 9.50
C CYS A 425 -18.29 -3.75 10.85
N ASP A 426 -18.03 -2.46 11.02
CA ASP A 426 -18.32 -1.73 12.25
C ASP A 426 -19.84 -1.80 12.58
N PRO A 427 -20.24 -2.38 13.74
CA PRO A 427 -21.63 -2.48 14.17
C PRO A 427 -22.35 -1.14 14.38
N THR A 428 -21.61 -0.02 14.43
CA THR A 428 -22.18 1.33 14.54
C THR A 428 -22.69 1.88 13.20
N ALA A 429 -22.21 1.33 12.07
CA ALA A 429 -22.60 1.77 10.73
C ALA A 429 -24.02 1.35 10.31
N GLY A 430 -24.73 0.56 11.13
CA GLY A 430 -26.16 0.25 11.00
C GLY A 430 -26.55 -0.70 9.85
N GLU A 431 -25.74 -0.78 8.80
CA GLU A 431 -25.95 -1.70 7.67
C GLU A 431 -25.07 -2.95 7.79
N SER A 432 -25.66 -4.12 7.53
CA SER A 432 -24.92 -5.39 7.47
C SER A 432 -24.07 -5.41 6.20
N SER A 433 -22.81 -5.00 6.34
CA SER A 433 -21.82 -5.03 5.25
C SER A 433 -21.69 -6.43 4.64
N PRO A 434 -21.62 -6.57 3.30
CA PRO A 434 -21.32 -7.84 2.63
C PRO A 434 -20.02 -8.50 3.14
N MET A 435 -19.08 -7.69 3.66
CA MET A 435 -17.83 -8.13 4.25
C MET A 435 -17.99 -9.05 5.47
N GLN A 436 -19.16 -9.07 6.12
CA GLN A 436 -19.42 -9.99 7.24
C GLN A 436 -19.25 -11.46 6.85
N ALA A 437 -19.53 -11.82 5.58
CA ALA A 437 -19.34 -13.18 5.07
C ALA A 437 -17.85 -13.60 5.04
N ILE A 438 -16.90 -12.66 5.12
CA ILE A 438 -15.45 -12.90 5.13
C ILE A 438 -14.92 -13.14 6.55
N VAL A 439 -15.63 -12.68 7.59
CA VAL A 439 -15.20 -12.78 8.99
C VAL A 439 -14.86 -14.22 9.36
N HIS A 440 -15.79 -15.16 9.19
CA HIS A 440 -15.58 -16.55 9.56
C HIS A 440 -14.43 -17.22 8.77
N PRO A 441 -14.38 -17.15 7.41
CA PRO A 441 -13.25 -17.65 6.65
C PRO A 441 -11.89 -17.11 7.11
N LEU A 442 -11.79 -15.80 7.39
CA LEU A 442 -10.55 -15.18 7.84
C LEU A 442 -10.12 -15.70 9.22
N VAL A 443 -11.07 -15.74 10.17
CA VAL A 443 -10.83 -16.27 11.52
C VAL A 443 -10.33 -17.72 11.45
N GLU A 444 -10.94 -18.55 10.61
CA GLU A 444 -10.48 -19.93 10.42
C GLU A 444 -9.04 -19.99 9.92
N VAL A 445 -8.66 -19.17 8.92
CA VAL A 445 -7.29 -19.16 8.41
C VAL A 445 -6.30 -18.78 9.52
N CYS A 446 -6.59 -17.73 10.29
CA CYS A 446 -5.76 -17.32 11.42
C CYS A 446 -5.62 -18.42 12.49
N LEU A 447 -6.74 -19.01 12.94
CA LEU A 447 -6.73 -20.06 13.96
C LEU A 447 -6.00 -21.33 13.50
N HIS A 448 -6.14 -21.70 12.23
CA HIS A 448 -5.38 -22.82 11.65
C HIS A 448 -3.89 -22.51 11.52
N THR A 449 -3.55 -21.25 11.24
CA THR A 449 -2.15 -20.80 11.13
C THR A 449 -1.46 -20.85 12.50
N ILE A 450 -2.14 -20.41 13.56
CA ILE A 450 -1.66 -20.53 14.96
C ILE A 450 -1.31 -22.00 15.31
N ARG A 451 -2.08 -22.96 14.80
CA ARG A 451 -1.94 -24.39 15.11
C ARG A 451 -1.06 -25.17 14.13
N LEU A 452 -0.53 -24.53 13.08
CA LEU A 452 0.19 -25.24 12.02
C LEU A 452 1.47 -25.90 12.57
N ASN A 453 2.19 -25.19 13.43
CA ASN A 453 3.37 -25.70 14.14
C ASN A 453 3.46 -25.07 15.55
N PRO A 454 2.91 -25.73 16.59
CA PRO A 454 2.81 -25.21 17.95
C PRO A 454 4.12 -25.40 18.74
N THR A 455 5.25 -24.95 18.19
CA THR A 455 6.55 -24.95 18.89
C THR A 455 6.77 -23.63 19.63
N ALA A 456 7.41 -23.66 20.80
CA ALA A 456 7.79 -22.47 21.60
C ALA A 456 8.57 -21.39 20.81
N GLN A 457 9.27 -21.78 19.73
CA GLN A 457 9.97 -20.87 18.82
C GLN A 457 9.04 -19.96 18.01
N PHE A 458 7.80 -20.38 17.74
CA PHE A 458 6.84 -19.61 16.93
C PHE A 458 5.80 -18.91 17.81
N LEU A 459 6.12 -18.73 19.09
CA LEU A 459 5.25 -18.01 20.01
C LEU A 459 5.02 -16.55 19.61
N PRO A 460 6.03 -15.77 19.13
CA PRO A 460 5.78 -14.42 18.64
C PRO A 460 4.75 -14.38 17.50
N LEU A 461 4.85 -15.28 16.52
CA LEU A 461 3.84 -15.43 15.44
C LEU A 461 2.43 -15.69 15.99
N ARG A 462 2.30 -16.54 17.01
CA ARG A 462 1.01 -16.79 17.65
C ARG A 462 0.46 -15.54 18.34
N ILE A 463 1.32 -14.76 18.99
CA ILE A 463 0.93 -13.52 19.67
C ILE A 463 0.45 -12.49 18.64
N HIS A 464 1.16 -12.30 17.53
CA HIS A 464 0.73 -11.44 16.42
C HIS A 464 -0.70 -11.78 15.97
N LEU A 465 -0.96 -13.04 15.65
CA LEU A 465 -2.29 -13.48 15.21
C LEU A 465 -3.38 -13.37 16.29
N ILE A 466 -3.04 -13.62 17.57
CA ILE A 466 -3.97 -13.43 18.68
C ILE A 466 -4.35 -11.95 18.81
N ARG A 467 -3.39 -11.03 18.66
CA ARG A 467 -3.65 -9.59 18.72
C ARG A 467 -4.51 -9.12 17.54
N THR A 468 -4.19 -9.56 16.33
CA THR A 468 -5.02 -9.33 15.13
C THR A 468 -6.46 -9.79 15.37
N LEU A 469 -6.66 -11.02 15.88
CA LEU A 469 -8.00 -11.54 16.17
C LEU A 469 -8.68 -10.80 17.32
N THR A 470 -7.94 -10.35 18.33
CA THR A 470 -8.49 -9.56 19.44
C THR A 470 -9.02 -8.21 18.95
N GLY A 471 -8.26 -7.51 18.11
CA GLY A 471 -8.73 -6.26 17.47
C GLY A 471 -9.96 -6.47 16.57
N LEU A 472 -10.02 -7.62 15.89
CA LEU A 472 -11.20 -8.00 15.11
C LEU A 472 -12.45 -8.22 15.99
N ILE A 473 -12.30 -8.87 17.16
CA ILE A 473 -13.40 -9.02 18.13
C ILE A 473 -13.89 -7.64 18.59
N ASP A 474 -12.95 -6.76 18.95
CA ASP A 474 -13.26 -5.41 19.46
C ASP A 474 -14.05 -4.58 18.44
N SER A 475 -13.61 -4.62 17.18
CA SER A 475 -14.19 -3.80 16.11
C SER A 475 -15.52 -4.33 15.60
N THR A 476 -15.68 -5.66 15.50
CA THR A 476 -16.86 -6.28 14.85
C THR A 476 -17.88 -6.85 15.84
N GLY A 477 -17.50 -7.01 17.11
CA GLY A 477 -18.29 -7.75 18.11
C GLY A 477 -18.39 -9.26 17.83
N TYR A 478 -17.71 -9.78 16.81
CA TYR A 478 -17.74 -11.20 16.47
C TYR A 478 -16.94 -12.01 17.49
N TYR A 479 -17.59 -12.93 18.20
CA TYR A 479 -16.93 -13.75 19.21
C TYR A 479 -15.98 -14.79 18.61
N ILE A 480 -14.72 -14.74 19.04
CA ILE A 480 -13.69 -15.72 18.69
C ILE A 480 -13.13 -16.34 19.98
N PRO A 481 -13.15 -17.67 20.14
CA PRO A 481 -12.70 -18.32 21.37
C PRO A 481 -11.17 -18.36 21.46
N LEU A 482 -10.54 -17.26 21.89
CA LEU A 482 -9.07 -17.15 22.01
C LEU A 482 -8.51 -17.71 23.33
N ALA A 483 -9.35 -17.85 24.37
CA ALA A 483 -8.94 -18.35 25.68
C ALA A 483 -8.15 -19.69 25.64
N PRO A 484 -8.55 -20.73 24.89
CA PRO A 484 -7.79 -21.98 24.82
C PRO A 484 -6.35 -21.79 24.36
N TYR A 485 -6.12 -20.90 23.40
CA TYR A 485 -4.79 -20.62 22.84
C TYR A 485 -3.90 -19.85 23.82
N LEU A 486 -4.49 -18.93 24.57
CA LEU A 486 -3.79 -18.17 25.62
C LEU A 486 -3.39 -19.08 26.80
N PHE A 487 -4.31 -19.94 27.25
CA PHE A 487 -4.03 -20.89 28.33
C PHE A 487 -3.04 -21.99 27.93
N GLU A 488 -2.97 -22.34 26.65
CA GLU A 488 -1.90 -23.22 26.13
C GLU A 488 -0.52 -22.56 26.27
N ILE A 489 -0.41 -21.25 25.96
CA ILE A 489 0.83 -20.48 26.15
C ILE A 489 1.21 -20.44 27.64
N LEU A 490 0.25 -20.14 28.52
CA LEU A 490 0.45 -20.14 29.98
C LEU A 490 0.88 -21.51 30.53
N SER A 491 0.48 -22.59 29.86
CA SER A 491 0.85 -23.97 30.20
C SER A 491 2.19 -24.41 29.63
N SER A 492 2.86 -23.57 28.85
CA SER A 492 4.11 -23.93 28.17
C SER A 492 5.25 -24.23 29.15
N ASP A 493 6.15 -25.11 28.73
CA ASP A 493 7.34 -25.48 29.50
C ASP A 493 8.31 -24.31 29.68
N ILE A 494 8.14 -23.20 28.96
CA ILE A 494 8.93 -21.97 29.11
C ILE A 494 8.84 -21.44 30.55
N PHE A 495 7.71 -21.66 31.22
CA PHE A 495 7.50 -21.24 32.62
C PHE A 495 7.99 -22.27 33.65
N LYS A 496 8.50 -23.42 33.21
CA LYS A 496 9.05 -24.45 34.10
C LYS A 496 10.54 -24.22 34.30
N GLY A 497 10.92 -23.86 35.53
CA GLY A 497 12.32 -23.68 35.94
C GLY A 497 12.72 -22.22 36.11
N ASN A 498 13.92 -22.02 36.67
CA ASN A 498 14.50 -20.70 36.94
C ASN A 498 15.67 -20.49 35.97
N PRO A 499 15.42 -19.97 34.75
CA PRO A 499 16.47 -19.79 33.75
C PRO A 499 17.57 -18.84 34.24
N PRO A 500 18.83 -19.02 33.80
CA PRO A 500 19.92 -18.14 34.17
C PRO A 500 19.62 -16.70 33.69
N GLN A 501 20.06 -15.74 34.51
CA GLN A 501 20.02 -14.33 34.12
C GLN A 501 20.96 -14.14 32.93
N SER A 502 20.48 -13.46 31.89
CA SER A 502 21.24 -13.17 30.67
C SER A 502 21.37 -11.67 30.49
N ASP A 503 22.58 -11.19 30.19
CA ASP A 503 22.85 -9.79 29.81
C ASP A 503 22.45 -9.47 28.35
N MET A 504 21.55 -10.27 27.78
CA MET A 504 21.03 -10.04 26.42
C MET A 504 20.07 -8.85 26.40
N PRO A 505 20.01 -8.09 25.29
CA PRO A 505 19.05 -7.00 25.14
C PRO A 505 17.61 -7.52 25.20
N GLU A 506 16.67 -6.60 25.37
CA GLU A 506 15.24 -6.91 25.39
C GLU A 506 14.80 -7.50 24.04
N PHE A 507 13.87 -8.46 24.10
CA PHE A 507 13.42 -9.17 22.91
C PHE A 507 12.32 -8.37 22.18
N GLU A 508 12.68 -7.76 21.05
CA GLU A 508 11.75 -7.05 20.16
C GLU A 508 10.85 -8.02 19.38
N TRP A 509 9.81 -8.53 20.03
CA TRP A 509 8.88 -9.50 19.43
C TRP A 509 8.10 -8.95 18.24
N ASP A 510 7.85 -7.64 18.20
CA ASP A 510 7.15 -6.96 17.12
C ASP A 510 7.86 -7.18 15.77
N LEU A 511 9.19 -7.40 15.81
CA LEU A 511 10.03 -7.61 14.63
C LEU A 511 10.39 -9.08 14.38
N HIS A 512 9.88 -10.00 15.20
CA HIS A 512 10.19 -11.43 15.08
C HIS A 512 8.93 -12.29 14.97
N LEU A 513 8.86 -13.14 13.93
CA LEU A 513 7.91 -14.26 13.89
C LEU A 513 8.43 -15.51 14.61
N LYS A 514 9.76 -15.63 14.69
CA LYS A 514 10.46 -16.77 15.24
C LYS A 514 11.50 -16.32 16.25
N THR A 515 11.44 -16.89 17.45
CA THR A 515 12.41 -16.63 18.52
C THR A 515 13.76 -17.27 18.18
N PRO A 516 14.87 -16.51 18.26
CA PRO A 516 16.22 -17.07 18.12
C PRO A 516 16.52 -18.07 19.25
N LYS A 517 17.31 -19.11 18.94
CA LYS A 517 17.58 -20.21 19.89
C LYS A 517 18.26 -19.75 21.19
N SER A 518 19.05 -18.67 21.14
CA SER A 518 19.70 -18.07 22.30
C SER A 518 18.71 -17.55 23.35
N TYR A 519 17.57 -17.01 22.92
CA TYR A 519 16.58 -16.40 23.81
C TYR A 519 15.67 -17.43 24.49
N LEU A 520 15.44 -18.60 23.90
CA LEU A 520 14.44 -19.58 24.38
C LEU A 520 14.64 -20.03 25.84
N GLN A 521 15.88 -20.02 26.34
CA GLN A 521 16.23 -20.45 27.69
C GLN A 521 16.63 -19.27 28.60
N SER A 522 16.41 -18.03 28.14
CA SER A 522 16.75 -16.84 28.90
C SER A 522 15.62 -16.41 29.82
N LYS A 523 15.99 -15.86 30.97
CA LYS A 523 15.03 -15.24 31.90
C LYS A 523 14.31 -14.05 31.28
N ASN A 524 15.00 -13.24 30.48
CA ASN A 524 14.42 -12.07 29.82
C ASN A 524 13.29 -12.48 28.87
N TYR A 525 13.48 -13.56 28.09
CA TYR A 525 12.43 -14.07 27.21
C TYR A 525 11.25 -14.67 28.00
N GLN A 526 11.49 -15.36 29.12
CA GLN A 526 10.41 -15.88 29.97
C GLN A 526 9.54 -14.74 30.55
N ASP A 527 10.17 -13.70 31.11
CA ASP A 527 9.49 -12.50 31.62
C ASP A 527 8.70 -11.79 30.51
N PHE A 528 9.31 -11.64 29.33
CA PHE A 528 8.67 -11.07 28.15
C PHE A 528 7.43 -11.86 27.71
N VAL A 529 7.56 -13.18 27.54
CA VAL A 529 6.47 -14.07 27.13
C VAL A 529 5.31 -14.03 28.13
N TYR A 530 5.63 -13.98 29.43
CA TYR A 530 4.63 -13.79 30.47
C TYR A 530 3.86 -12.49 30.28
N ASN A 531 4.56 -11.36 30.12
CA ASN A 531 3.93 -10.04 29.98
C ASN A 531 3.01 -9.99 28.76
N MET A 532 3.46 -10.49 27.60
CA MET A 532 2.61 -10.50 26.40
C MET A 532 1.39 -11.40 26.53
N MET A 533 1.55 -12.60 27.11
CA MET A 533 0.41 -13.49 27.35
C MET A 533 -0.58 -12.85 28.33
N TYR A 534 -0.07 -12.22 29.40
CA TYR A 534 -0.87 -11.50 30.38
C TYR A 534 -1.67 -10.38 29.72
N ASP A 535 -1.02 -9.58 28.89
CA ASP A 535 -1.66 -8.49 28.15
C ASP A 535 -2.73 -8.99 27.20
N CYS A 536 -2.42 -10.00 26.37
CA CYS A 536 -3.40 -10.56 25.44
C CYS A 536 -4.61 -11.17 26.17
N LEU A 537 -4.41 -11.75 27.36
CA LEU A 537 -5.49 -12.29 28.17
C LEU A 537 -6.37 -11.18 28.74
N VAL A 538 -5.77 -10.11 29.27
CA VAL A 538 -6.51 -8.92 29.74
C VAL A 538 -7.29 -8.29 28.59
N ASP A 539 -6.65 -8.05 27.45
CA ASP A 539 -7.26 -7.41 26.28
C ASP A 539 -8.42 -8.26 25.73
N PHE A 540 -8.24 -9.58 25.62
CA PHE A 540 -9.29 -10.49 25.17
C PHE A 540 -10.54 -10.47 26.06
N TYR A 541 -10.39 -10.57 27.39
CA TYR A 541 -11.55 -10.51 28.29
C TYR A 541 -12.14 -9.10 28.39
N ALA A 542 -11.35 -8.05 28.13
CA ALA A 542 -11.86 -6.69 28.08
C ALA A 542 -12.83 -6.49 26.90
N CYS A 543 -12.52 -7.02 25.70
CA CYS A 543 -13.44 -6.98 24.55
C CYS A 543 -14.80 -7.63 24.85
N LEU A 544 -14.82 -8.62 25.75
CA LEU A 544 -16.03 -9.35 26.14
C LEU A 544 -16.67 -8.78 27.42
N GLY A 545 -16.07 -7.74 28.01
CA GLY A 545 -16.36 -7.26 29.35
C GLY A 545 -17.78 -6.73 29.54
N LEU A 546 -18.42 -6.21 28.49
CA LEU A 546 -19.80 -5.74 28.54
C LEU A 546 -20.82 -6.82 28.13
N SER A 547 -20.37 -8.02 27.76
CA SER A 547 -21.28 -9.10 27.36
C SER A 547 -22.11 -9.61 28.54
N ILE A 548 -23.39 -9.90 28.31
CA ILE A 548 -24.27 -10.56 29.28
C ILE A 548 -23.76 -11.95 29.70
N ALA A 549 -22.98 -12.59 28.82
CA ALA A 549 -22.37 -13.90 29.02
C ALA A 549 -20.97 -13.85 29.64
N PHE A 550 -20.47 -12.66 30.01
CA PHE A 550 -19.15 -12.51 30.63
C PHE A 550 -18.94 -13.44 31.85
N PRO A 551 -19.92 -13.60 32.78
CA PRO A 551 -19.73 -14.49 33.92
C PRO A 551 -19.41 -15.93 33.52
N GLU A 552 -20.13 -16.48 32.54
CA GLU A 552 -19.93 -17.83 32.01
C GLU A 552 -18.57 -17.98 31.31
N LEU A 553 -18.05 -16.92 30.71
CA LEU A 553 -16.73 -16.89 30.09
C LEU A 553 -15.60 -16.76 31.12
N ALA A 554 -15.82 -15.96 32.16
CA ALA A 554 -14.81 -15.63 33.17
C ALA A 554 -14.60 -16.75 34.20
N ILE A 555 -15.64 -17.49 34.59
CA ILE A 555 -15.54 -18.53 35.63
C ILE A 555 -14.50 -19.61 35.26
N PRO A 556 -14.56 -20.26 34.07
CA PRO A 556 -13.55 -21.26 33.69
C PRO A 556 -12.14 -20.68 33.59
N ALA A 557 -12.03 -19.40 33.20
CA ALA A 557 -10.76 -18.70 33.11
C ALA A 557 -10.12 -18.47 34.49
N ILE A 558 -10.93 -18.00 35.44
CA ILE A 558 -10.53 -17.78 36.84
C ILE A 558 -10.05 -19.09 37.46
N ASP A 559 -10.77 -20.19 37.26
CA ASP A 559 -10.39 -21.50 37.80
C ASP A 559 -9.06 -22.00 37.22
N LYS A 560 -8.86 -21.85 35.90
CA LYS A 560 -7.56 -22.15 35.28
C LYS A 560 -6.44 -21.26 35.81
N LEU A 561 -6.66 -19.97 35.99
CA LEU A 561 -5.66 -19.06 36.56
C LEU A 561 -5.30 -19.46 38.01
N LYS A 562 -6.28 -19.87 38.82
CA LYS A 562 -6.06 -20.40 40.17
C LYS A 562 -5.25 -21.69 40.16
N GLU A 563 -5.52 -22.60 39.23
CA GLU A 563 -4.74 -23.84 39.04
C GLU A 563 -3.27 -23.50 38.69
N HIS A 564 -3.05 -22.60 37.74
CA HIS A 564 -1.70 -22.16 37.34
C HIS A 564 -0.93 -21.44 38.45
N LEU A 565 -1.63 -20.67 39.29
CA LEU A 565 -1.04 -20.02 40.44
C LEU A 565 -0.39 -21.02 41.41
N GLY A 566 -0.99 -22.22 41.53
CA GLY A 566 -0.44 -23.32 42.30
C GLY A 566 0.89 -23.86 41.74
N LYS A 567 1.05 -23.84 40.42
CA LYS A 567 2.25 -24.32 39.69
C LYS A 567 3.37 -23.28 39.63
N MET A 568 3.03 -21.99 39.66
CA MET A 568 3.97 -20.87 39.52
C MET A 568 4.49 -20.32 40.86
N LYS A 569 4.37 -21.07 41.96
CA LYS A 569 4.83 -20.66 43.30
C LYS A 569 6.32 -20.30 43.27
N GLY A 570 6.66 -19.17 43.88
CA GLY A 570 8.05 -18.66 43.94
C GLY A 570 8.47 -17.81 42.74
N THR A 571 7.63 -17.66 41.70
CA THR A 571 7.88 -16.73 40.59
C THR A 571 7.42 -15.31 40.93
N ARG A 572 7.98 -14.31 40.24
CA ARG A 572 7.55 -12.90 40.36
C ARG A 572 6.11 -12.66 39.84
N PHE A 573 5.61 -13.56 38.99
CA PHE A 573 4.31 -13.47 38.32
C PHE A 573 3.10 -13.76 39.21
N VAL A 574 3.31 -14.37 40.39
CA VAL A 574 2.24 -14.76 41.32
C VAL A 574 1.38 -13.55 41.72
N LYS A 575 2.00 -12.40 41.98
CA LYS A 575 1.28 -11.19 42.42
C LYS A 575 0.36 -10.65 41.32
N SER A 576 0.83 -10.56 40.09
CA SER A 576 0.06 -10.05 38.94
C SER A 576 -1.09 -10.98 38.54
N ILE A 577 -0.90 -12.30 38.60
CA ILE A 577 -2.01 -13.26 38.37
C ILE A 577 -3.08 -13.15 39.46
N ARG A 578 -2.69 -13.04 40.75
CA ARG A 578 -3.67 -12.84 41.84
C ARG A 578 -4.48 -11.57 41.65
N ALA A 579 -3.82 -10.47 41.30
CA ALA A 579 -4.49 -9.20 41.03
C ALA A 579 -5.47 -9.33 39.85
N LEU A 580 -5.08 -10.03 38.78
CA LEU A 580 -5.96 -10.28 37.65
C LEU A 580 -7.18 -11.13 38.04
N ILE A 581 -6.99 -12.22 38.79
CA ILE A 581 -8.08 -13.07 39.28
C ILE A 581 -9.08 -12.23 40.08
N GLU A 582 -8.60 -11.43 41.04
CA GLU A 582 -9.45 -10.54 41.84
C GLU A 582 -10.24 -9.58 40.94
N LYS A 583 -9.59 -8.96 39.95
CA LYS A 583 -10.27 -8.06 39.02
C LYS A 583 -11.32 -8.76 38.17
N MET A 584 -11.02 -9.94 37.62
CA MET A 584 -11.99 -10.74 36.88
C MET A 584 -13.18 -11.14 37.76
N GLU A 585 -12.96 -11.53 39.02
CA GLU A 585 -14.03 -11.84 39.98
C GLU A 585 -14.90 -10.60 40.29
N THR A 586 -14.29 -9.43 40.52
CA THR A 586 -15.05 -8.20 40.76
C THR A 586 -15.90 -7.80 39.55
N HIS A 587 -15.36 -7.94 38.34
CA HIS A 587 -16.08 -7.61 37.11
C HIS A 587 -17.18 -8.62 36.81
N LYS A 588 -16.91 -9.91 37.01
CA LYS A 588 -17.90 -11.00 36.93
C LYS A 588 -19.10 -10.70 37.83
N ASN A 589 -18.87 -10.36 39.10
CA ASN A 589 -19.93 -10.01 40.05
C ASN A 589 -20.68 -8.73 39.65
N TYR A 590 -20.00 -7.72 39.09
CA TYR A 590 -20.62 -6.52 38.56
C TYR A 590 -21.61 -6.84 37.43
N ILE A 591 -21.22 -7.70 36.48
CA ILE A 591 -22.10 -8.11 35.38
C ILE A 591 -23.27 -8.96 35.90
N GLU A 592 -23.06 -9.88 36.85
CA GLU A 592 -24.15 -10.64 37.49
C GLU A 592 -25.18 -9.72 38.17
N GLN A 593 -24.73 -8.67 38.87
CA GLN A 593 -25.63 -7.68 39.49
C GLN A 593 -26.44 -6.90 38.45
N LYS A 594 -25.82 -6.52 37.32
CA LYS A 594 -26.52 -5.84 36.22
C LYS A 594 -27.47 -6.76 35.45
N ARG A 595 -27.19 -8.06 35.43
CA ARG A 595 -28.01 -9.10 34.79
C ARG A 595 -29.18 -9.55 35.67
N ALA A 596 -29.07 -9.49 37.00
CA ALA A 596 -30.10 -9.93 37.94
C ALA A 596 -31.53 -9.38 37.68
N PRO A 597 -31.74 -8.08 37.33
CA PRO A 597 -33.08 -7.54 37.07
C PRO A 597 -33.61 -7.85 35.66
N ILE A 598 -32.87 -8.58 34.81
CA ILE A 598 -33.27 -8.85 33.44
C ILE A 598 -34.27 -10.00 33.39
N GLU A 599 -35.45 -9.73 32.83
CA GLU A 599 -36.54 -10.70 32.73
C GLU A 599 -36.69 -11.33 31.34
N TYR A 600 -35.96 -10.83 30.33
CA TYR A 600 -36.08 -11.36 28.98
C TYR A 600 -35.41 -12.72 28.81
N THR A 601 -36.01 -13.56 27.97
CA THR A 601 -35.57 -14.92 27.72
C THR A 601 -34.38 -14.97 26.74
N PRO A 602 -33.58 -16.05 26.72
CA PRO A 602 -32.44 -16.21 25.80
C PRO A 602 -32.77 -16.08 24.31
N ASN A 603 -34.05 -16.20 23.95
CA ASN A 603 -34.52 -16.08 22.57
C ASN A 603 -34.52 -14.62 22.07
N ARG A 604 -34.47 -13.63 22.98
CA ARG A 604 -34.39 -12.21 22.62
C ARG A 604 -32.94 -11.76 22.44
N LEU A 605 -32.35 -12.19 21.33
CA LEU A 605 -30.95 -11.90 21.00
C LEU A 605 -30.67 -10.41 20.86
N GLU A 606 -31.61 -9.62 20.35
CA GLU A 606 -31.47 -8.17 20.22
C GLU A 606 -31.32 -7.49 21.59
N GLU A 607 -32.18 -7.85 22.55
CA GLU A 607 -32.12 -7.33 23.92
C GLU A 607 -30.82 -7.79 24.63
N ALA A 608 -30.42 -9.05 24.40
CA ALA A 608 -29.15 -9.57 24.90
C ALA A 608 -27.92 -8.85 24.33
N ASN A 609 -27.93 -8.52 23.03
CA ASN A 609 -26.86 -7.76 22.38
C ASN A 609 -26.85 -6.27 22.77
N ALA A 610 -28.01 -5.74 23.18
CA ALA A 610 -28.13 -4.38 23.69
C ALA A 610 -27.68 -4.23 25.15
N PHE A 611 -27.44 -5.34 25.87
CA PHE A 611 -27.04 -5.33 27.27
C PHE A 611 -25.78 -4.47 27.49
N LEU A 612 -25.92 -3.44 28.33
CA LEU A 612 -24.87 -2.48 28.67
C LEU A 612 -24.16 -1.81 27.47
N ARG A 613 -24.74 -1.83 26.25
CA ARG A 613 -24.11 -1.27 25.04
C ARG A 613 -23.82 0.23 25.16
N THR A 614 -24.63 0.97 25.92
CA THR A 614 -24.47 2.41 26.17
C THR A 614 -23.59 2.72 27.39
N THR A 615 -23.12 1.69 28.09
CA THR A 615 -22.29 1.88 29.29
C THR A 615 -20.86 2.13 28.86
N ASP A 616 -20.28 3.23 29.35
CA ASP A 616 -18.86 3.48 29.17
C ASP A 616 -18.04 2.38 29.86
N PHE A 617 -17.29 1.60 29.07
CA PHE A 617 -16.50 0.50 29.56
C PHE A 617 -15.47 0.96 30.61
N GLU A 618 -14.91 2.16 30.48
CA GLU A 618 -13.89 2.68 31.41
C GLU A 618 -14.42 2.81 32.84
N THR A 619 -15.72 3.01 33.02
CA THR A 619 -16.36 3.13 34.34
C THR A 619 -16.50 1.79 35.07
N THR A 620 -16.37 0.67 34.36
CA THR A 620 -16.51 -0.66 34.93
C THR A 620 -15.26 -1.09 35.73
N PRO A 621 -15.35 -2.11 36.61
CA PRO A 621 -14.18 -2.60 37.35
C PRO A 621 -13.02 -3.03 36.44
N LEU A 622 -13.30 -3.76 35.36
CA LEU A 622 -12.27 -4.22 34.42
C LEU A 622 -11.77 -3.09 33.50
N GLY A 623 -12.65 -2.19 33.05
CA GLY A 623 -12.24 -1.04 32.24
C GLY A 623 -11.35 -0.05 33.00
N ASN A 624 -11.68 0.25 34.27
CA ASN A 624 -10.82 1.07 35.14
C ASN A 624 -9.43 0.44 35.33
N PHE A 625 -9.38 -0.90 35.44
CA PHE A 625 -8.12 -1.62 35.52
C PHE A 625 -7.32 -1.52 34.22
N LEU A 626 -7.97 -1.68 33.06
CA LEU A 626 -7.36 -1.53 31.74
C LEU A 626 -6.78 -0.13 31.54
N LYS A 627 -7.54 0.91 31.88
CA LYS A 627 -7.11 2.31 31.81
C LYS A 627 -5.86 2.59 32.63
N LYS A 628 -5.83 2.14 33.89
CA LYS A 628 -4.65 2.29 34.77
C LYS A 628 -3.42 1.54 34.23
N ARG A 629 -3.61 0.34 33.69
CA ARG A 629 -2.53 -0.44 33.06
C ARG A 629 -1.97 0.30 31.84
N ASN A 630 -2.83 0.84 30.98
CA ASN A 630 -2.40 1.57 29.78
C ASN A 630 -1.62 2.84 30.14
N GLN A 631 -2.05 3.58 31.18
CA GLN A 631 -1.30 4.74 31.72
C GLN A 631 0.08 4.36 32.29
N GLN A 632 0.18 3.19 32.93
CA GLN A 632 1.48 2.69 33.41
C GLN A 632 2.42 2.28 32.28
N LYS A 633 1.86 1.86 31.13
CA LYS A 633 2.63 1.52 29.93
C LYS A 633 3.03 2.73 29.09
N SER A 634 2.29 3.85 29.15
CA SER A 634 2.69 5.08 28.44
C SER A 634 3.76 5.87 29.18
N ASN A 635 3.88 5.66 30.51
CA ASN A 635 4.83 6.36 31.37
C ASN A 635 6.17 5.63 31.54
N ASN A 636 6.26 4.38 31.08
CA ASN A 636 7.47 3.56 31.03
C ASN A 636 7.86 3.36 29.57
#